data_AF-A0A445DAI3-F1
#
_entry.id   AF-A0A445DAI3-F1
#
_cell.length_a   1.000
_cell.length_b   1.000
_cell.length_c   1.000
_cell.angle_alpha   90.00
_cell.angle_beta   90.00
_cell.angle_gamma   90.00
#
_symmetry.space_group_name_H-M   'P 1'
#
loop_
_entity.id
_entity.type
_entity.pdbx_description
1 polymer ?
#
loop_
_entity_poly.entity_id
_entity_poly.type
_entity_poly.pdbx_seq_one_letter_code
_entity_poly.pdbx_strand_id
1 'polypeptide(L)'
;MADGVVSFLIQNLSQLLVDEAKLLSGVEGKVKSLISELKFIDIFLKSSEGKRNNNIVKEVVNQIRDVAYEAEDVVDTYVANVSLHRSRSILGKMFHCVGQAMMLHDVDAEIENIKRSIAEIYSNRDKYGIGEVWWRDVEEEDVVGLVHESDTVIKKLLKSDSRLQIASIIGMGGLGKTTLARKIYNSKKVKEKYPFRAWGYVSNEYRAKELLLSLIRCLSTWKSNEESEEELKEHLRECLNGKKYLIVLDDIWKTEVWDDVKGAFPDDNNGSRILITSRIGEVAAYMGTMPPYFLPFLTEEQSWELFSKKVFRGEEDCPPDLKDLGMSIVESCSGLPLAIVVLAGHVSKKEKSLREWSRIKEHVNWLLVHDNNTMVVMDILKLSYDSLPQKLKSCFLYFAIYPEDYEIPARNLIQLWVAEGFIQIPETGTSDTLALEDIAEYYLEELVDRSLVQVASKRSGGGVKTCRIHDLLRDLCVSESKASKFIEIHRELDINKSNSRKMSFHHSTQFSSSPNKNNHFHTHSLFLFGEELTWDDESKGCKQFRKSFKLARVLHLNKVLLDLPPSGLKLMIHLRYLKIKTDSRSAENILDSISNLRNLETLHLSCDWVVSIPIKIWKLKRLRHFNLRIKEISQMSRVTNNERMSNLQTLCEVPLYSETISMLNNNGSFPNLKKLGLCFYPNFQQSSTGAANLSSLSMNHLSKLCTIKIRGDLFNPFSANGFKSTFFPSILEKITLVDFKELDFKALGKLRNLRILKLRRGSTGDGIHCVAGEFPALQMLQMKEVKVERWIQDEGAMPSLSRLIIKGGAVEDLPLHLQSLASIK
;
A
#
# COMPACT_ATOMS: atom_id res chain seq x y z
N MET A 1 -21.68 3.98 -3.13
CA MET A 1 -20.92 2.82 -3.67
C MET A 1 -21.53 2.27 -4.94
N ALA A 2 -22.86 2.28 -5.13
CA ALA A 2 -23.44 1.92 -6.44
C ALA A 2 -22.91 2.83 -7.58
N ASP A 3 -22.78 4.13 -7.30
CA ASP A 3 -22.16 5.15 -8.16
C ASP A 3 -20.78 4.75 -8.72
N GLY A 4 -19.85 4.35 -7.84
CA GLY A 4 -18.51 3.94 -8.23
C GLY A 4 -18.53 2.69 -9.09
N VAL A 5 -19.42 1.74 -8.80
CA VAL A 5 -19.62 0.53 -9.60
C VAL A 5 -20.16 0.87 -10.99
N VAL A 6 -21.18 1.73 -11.07
CA VAL A 6 -21.81 2.14 -12.33
C VAL A 6 -20.84 2.96 -13.19
N SER A 7 -20.18 3.97 -12.59
CA SER A 7 -19.15 4.77 -13.24
C SER A 7 -18.01 3.89 -13.79
N PHE A 8 -17.51 2.95 -12.97
CA PHE A 8 -16.48 2.00 -13.39
C PHE A 8 -16.98 1.15 -14.56
N LEU A 9 -18.19 0.60 -14.48
CA LEU A 9 -18.76 -0.24 -15.53
C LEU A 9 -18.90 0.53 -16.85
N ILE A 10 -19.40 1.78 -16.81
CA ILE A 10 -19.49 2.65 -17.99
C ILE A 10 -18.11 2.83 -18.63
N GLN A 11 -17.09 3.15 -17.83
CA GLN A 11 -15.73 3.33 -18.32
C GLN A 11 -15.16 2.03 -18.91
N ASN A 12 -15.34 0.90 -18.22
CA ASN A 12 -14.86 -0.40 -18.67
C ASN A 12 -15.52 -0.83 -19.99
N LEU A 13 -16.85 -0.72 -20.10
CA LEU A 13 -17.59 -1.05 -21.32
C LEU A 13 -17.25 -0.10 -22.48
N SER A 14 -17.11 1.20 -22.18
CA SER A 14 -16.71 2.19 -23.20
C SER A 14 -15.31 1.89 -23.73
N GLN A 15 -14.36 1.56 -22.84
CA GLN A 15 -13.01 1.17 -23.24
C GLN A 15 -13.01 -0.14 -24.04
N LEU A 16 -13.84 -1.11 -23.66
CA LEU A 16 -13.97 -2.38 -24.37
C LEU A 16 -14.49 -2.19 -25.80
N LEU A 17 -15.44 -1.26 -26.01
CA LEU A 17 -15.94 -0.89 -27.34
C LEU A 17 -14.85 -0.25 -28.22
N VAL A 18 -13.94 0.52 -27.63
CA VAL A 18 -12.85 1.19 -28.37
C VAL A 18 -11.72 0.20 -28.68
N ASP A 19 -11.21 -0.50 -27.67
CA ASP A 19 -9.96 -1.25 -27.79
C ASP A 19 -10.16 -2.66 -28.34
N GLU A 20 -11.33 -3.25 -28.11
CA GLU A 20 -11.59 -4.66 -28.41
C GLU A 20 -12.96 -4.84 -29.08
N ALA A 21 -13.36 -3.92 -29.97
CA ALA A 21 -14.63 -3.96 -30.73
C ALA A 21 -14.88 -5.34 -31.38
N LYS A 22 -13.82 -6.01 -31.84
CA LYS A 22 -13.91 -7.35 -32.41
C LYS A 22 -14.45 -8.38 -31.41
N LEU A 23 -14.13 -8.29 -30.11
CA LEU A 23 -14.63 -9.21 -29.08
C LEU A 23 -16.14 -9.05 -28.83
N LEU A 24 -16.73 -7.91 -29.23
CA LEU A 24 -18.14 -7.58 -29.06
C LEU A 24 -18.98 -7.79 -30.34
N SER A 25 -18.41 -8.41 -31.37
CA SER A 25 -19.09 -8.68 -32.64
C SER A 25 -20.39 -9.47 -32.42
N GLY A 26 -21.53 -8.85 -32.73
CA GLY A 26 -22.88 -9.43 -32.56
C GLY A 26 -23.67 -8.88 -31.37
N VAL A 27 -23.01 -8.27 -30.37
CA VAL A 27 -23.68 -7.66 -29.18
C VAL A 27 -23.38 -6.17 -29.01
N GLU A 28 -22.58 -5.57 -29.88
CA GLU A 28 -22.11 -4.17 -29.79
C GLU A 28 -23.25 -3.16 -29.58
N GLY A 29 -24.34 -3.27 -30.35
CA GLY A 29 -25.50 -2.38 -30.22
C GLY A 29 -26.19 -2.48 -28.85
N LYS A 30 -26.21 -3.68 -28.27
CA LYS A 30 -26.79 -3.94 -26.94
C LYS A 30 -25.90 -3.40 -25.82
N VAL A 31 -24.57 -3.56 -25.94
CA VAL A 31 -23.61 -2.95 -25.01
C VAL A 31 -23.69 -1.42 -25.05
N LYS A 32 -23.80 -0.81 -26.24
CA LYS A 32 -24.02 0.65 -26.39
C LYS A 32 -25.34 1.12 -25.75
N SER A 33 -26.40 0.33 -25.90
CA SER A 33 -27.69 0.58 -25.23
C SER A 33 -27.55 0.49 -23.72
N LEU A 34 -26.89 -0.54 -23.19
CA LEU A 34 -26.63 -0.70 -21.75
C LEU A 34 -25.81 0.47 -21.18
N ILE A 35 -24.76 0.93 -21.88
CA ILE A 35 -23.99 2.13 -21.48
C ILE A 35 -24.89 3.35 -21.38
N SER A 36 -25.84 3.51 -22.31
CA SER A 36 -26.75 4.66 -22.32
C SER A 36 -27.65 4.63 -21.08
N GLU A 37 -28.21 3.47 -20.73
CA GLU A 37 -29.01 3.29 -19.51
C GLU A 37 -28.19 3.55 -18.23
N LEU A 38 -26.98 3.00 -18.16
CA LEU A 38 -26.08 3.17 -17.02
C LEU A 38 -25.70 4.64 -16.82
N LYS A 39 -25.54 5.43 -17.89
CA LYS A 39 -25.27 6.88 -17.79
C LYS A 39 -26.41 7.62 -17.09
N PHE A 40 -27.66 7.28 -17.37
CA PHE A 40 -28.80 7.87 -16.68
C PHE A 40 -28.84 7.45 -15.19
N ILE A 41 -28.47 6.20 -14.89
CA ILE A 41 -28.34 5.72 -13.51
C ILE A 41 -27.21 6.44 -12.76
N ASP A 42 -26.07 6.66 -13.42
CA ASP A 42 -24.93 7.39 -12.84
C ASP A 42 -25.33 8.82 -12.45
N ILE A 43 -26.08 9.50 -13.33
CA ILE A 43 -26.66 10.83 -13.04
C ILE A 43 -27.61 10.76 -11.84
N PHE A 44 -28.48 9.74 -11.79
CA PHE A 44 -29.39 9.54 -10.67
C PHE A 44 -28.63 9.33 -9.35
N LEU A 45 -27.63 8.45 -9.32
CA LEU A 45 -26.86 8.14 -8.12
C LEU A 45 -26.11 9.36 -7.60
N LYS A 46 -25.50 10.16 -8.50
CA LYS A 46 -24.89 11.46 -8.16
C LYS A 46 -25.91 12.42 -7.55
N SER A 47 -27.11 12.54 -8.15
CA SER A 47 -28.17 13.41 -7.63
C SER A 47 -28.81 12.95 -6.30
N SER A 48 -28.51 11.74 -5.83
CA SER A 48 -29.04 11.16 -4.59
C SER A 48 -28.10 11.28 -3.37
N GLU A 49 -26.92 11.89 -3.55
CA GLU A 49 -25.89 12.05 -2.53
C GLU A 49 -26.40 12.92 -1.35
N GLY A 50 -26.43 12.34 -0.14
CA GLY A 50 -26.89 13.01 1.09
C GLY A 50 -28.26 12.57 1.65
N LYS A 51 -29.07 11.78 0.92
CA LYS A 51 -30.40 11.30 1.37
C LYS A 51 -30.44 9.84 1.86
N ARG A 52 -29.29 9.27 2.25
CA ARG A 52 -29.09 7.83 2.55
C ARG A 52 -29.82 7.32 3.81
N ASN A 53 -30.33 8.20 4.66
CA ASN A 53 -31.12 7.82 5.84
C ASN A 53 -32.56 7.39 5.47
N ASN A 54 -32.98 7.56 4.21
CA ASN A 54 -34.23 6.99 3.73
C ASN A 54 -34.04 5.53 3.33
N ASN A 55 -34.67 4.62 4.09
CA ASN A 55 -34.61 3.17 3.85
C ASN A 55 -34.97 2.75 2.42
N ILE A 56 -35.87 3.49 1.76
CA ILE A 56 -36.30 3.22 0.38
C ILE A 56 -35.17 3.59 -0.61
N VAL A 57 -34.53 4.75 -0.42
CA VAL A 57 -33.38 5.17 -1.24
C VAL A 57 -32.22 4.19 -1.08
N LYS A 58 -31.96 3.73 0.15
CA LYS A 58 -30.94 2.72 0.45
C LYS A 58 -31.19 1.40 -0.29
N GLU A 59 -32.44 0.93 -0.29
CA GLU A 59 -32.83 -0.30 -0.97
C GLU A 59 -32.70 -0.18 -2.51
N VAL A 60 -33.17 0.93 -3.09
CA VAL A 60 -33.01 1.20 -4.53
C VAL A 60 -31.53 1.27 -4.93
N VAL A 61 -30.68 1.94 -4.14
CA VAL A 61 -29.23 2.01 -4.38
C VAL A 61 -28.58 0.63 -4.31
N ASN A 62 -29.03 -0.26 -3.42
CA ASN A 62 -28.55 -1.64 -3.34
C ASN A 62 -28.96 -2.46 -4.58
N GLN A 63 -30.19 -2.33 -5.05
CA GLN A 63 -30.66 -3.02 -6.26
C GLN A 63 -29.89 -2.56 -7.50
N ILE A 64 -29.69 -1.25 -7.67
CA ILE A 64 -28.89 -0.70 -8.76
C ILE A 64 -27.46 -1.26 -8.73
N ARG A 65 -26.84 -1.33 -7.55
CA ARG A 65 -25.50 -1.91 -7.39
C ARG A 65 -25.49 -3.37 -7.84
N ASP A 66 -26.44 -4.17 -7.37
CA ASP A 66 -26.49 -5.61 -7.62
C ASP A 66 -26.73 -5.89 -9.13
N VAL A 67 -27.58 -5.10 -9.80
CA VAL A 67 -27.81 -5.16 -11.25
C VAL A 67 -26.58 -4.74 -12.05
N ALA A 68 -25.90 -3.65 -11.66
CA ALA A 68 -24.68 -3.21 -12.35
C ALA A 68 -23.57 -4.27 -12.27
N TYR A 69 -23.47 -4.91 -11.12
CA TYR A 69 -22.57 -6.05 -10.88
C TYR A 69 -22.89 -7.27 -11.75
N GLU A 70 -24.16 -7.63 -11.88
CA GLU A 70 -24.57 -8.71 -12.79
C GLU A 70 -24.24 -8.39 -14.25
N ALA A 71 -24.53 -7.16 -14.68
CA ALA A 71 -24.22 -6.68 -16.03
C ALA A 71 -22.71 -6.76 -16.34
N GLU A 72 -21.88 -6.38 -15.39
CA GLU A 72 -20.43 -6.50 -15.47
C GLU A 72 -19.99 -7.95 -15.69
N ASP A 73 -20.51 -8.90 -14.91
CA ASP A 73 -20.12 -10.31 -14.99
C ASP A 73 -20.56 -10.97 -16.28
N VAL A 74 -21.76 -10.64 -16.76
CA VAL A 74 -22.30 -11.17 -18.02
C VAL A 74 -21.39 -10.75 -19.18
N VAL A 75 -21.02 -9.46 -19.24
CA VAL A 75 -20.12 -8.96 -20.28
C VAL A 75 -18.72 -9.53 -20.13
N ASP A 76 -18.14 -9.51 -18.93
CA ASP A 76 -16.78 -10.02 -18.71
C ASP A 76 -16.69 -11.54 -18.99
N THR A 77 -17.73 -12.31 -18.65
CA THR A 77 -17.82 -13.74 -18.96
C THR A 77 -17.89 -13.98 -20.46
N TYR A 78 -18.71 -13.20 -21.17
CA TYR A 78 -18.80 -13.24 -22.63
C TYR A 78 -17.45 -12.97 -23.28
N VAL A 79 -16.79 -11.87 -22.91
CA VAL A 79 -15.47 -11.48 -23.44
C VAL A 79 -14.43 -12.57 -23.19
N ALA A 80 -14.43 -13.16 -21.99
CA ALA A 80 -13.52 -14.25 -21.65
C ALA A 80 -13.81 -15.52 -22.48
N ASN A 81 -15.07 -15.86 -22.72
CA ASN A 81 -15.45 -17.00 -23.56
C ASN A 81 -15.10 -16.79 -25.04
N VAL A 82 -15.38 -15.62 -25.61
CA VAL A 82 -15.02 -15.29 -27.00
C VAL A 82 -13.51 -15.33 -27.20
N SER A 83 -12.74 -14.80 -26.24
CA SER A 83 -11.28 -14.84 -26.26
C SER A 83 -10.75 -16.28 -26.23
N LEU A 84 -11.31 -17.14 -25.38
CA LEU A 84 -10.99 -18.57 -25.34
C LEU A 84 -11.30 -19.26 -26.68
N HIS A 85 -12.45 -18.98 -27.29
CA HIS A 85 -12.82 -19.55 -28.59
C HIS A 85 -11.87 -19.15 -29.72
N ARG A 86 -11.42 -17.89 -29.74
CA ARG A 86 -10.47 -17.41 -30.76
C ARG A 86 -9.11 -18.09 -30.69
N SER A 87 -8.69 -18.51 -29.49
CA SER A 87 -7.42 -19.19 -29.26
C SER A 87 -7.41 -20.68 -29.67
N ARG A 88 -8.55 -21.25 -30.11
CA ARG A 88 -8.68 -22.66 -30.54
C ARG A 88 -8.26 -22.87 -32.00
N SER A 89 -7.91 -24.12 -32.35
CA SER A 89 -7.63 -24.55 -33.73
C SER A 89 -8.90 -24.52 -34.61
N ILE A 90 -8.74 -24.56 -35.94
CA ILE A 90 -9.84 -24.45 -36.92
C ILE A 90 -10.91 -25.54 -36.70
N LEU A 91 -10.51 -26.80 -36.47
CA LEU A 91 -11.45 -27.87 -36.10
C LEU A 91 -12.18 -27.58 -34.77
N GLY A 92 -11.47 -27.07 -33.76
CA GLY A 92 -12.06 -26.73 -32.45
C GLY A 92 -13.02 -25.53 -32.46
N LYS A 93 -13.00 -24.71 -33.52
CA LYS A 93 -13.98 -23.63 -33.75
C LYS A 93 -15.29 -24.18 -34.32
N MET A 94 -15.22 -25.20 -35.18
CA MET A 94 -16.37 -25.77 -35.90
C MET A 94 -17.33 -26.58 -35.00
N PHE A 95 -16.81 -27.26 -33.97
CA PHE A 95 -17.61 -28.04 -33.02
C PHE A 95 -18.33 -27.23 -31.92
N HIS A 96 -18.10 -25.91 -31.83
CA HIS A 96 -18.68 -25.08 -30.77
C HIS A 96 -19.46 -23.85 -31.27
N CYS A 97 -19.77 -23.76 -32.57
CA CYS A 97 -20.61 -22.68 -33.12
C CYS A 97 -22.00 -22.62 -32.46
N VAL A 98 -22.58 -23.78 -32.11
CA VAL A 98 -23.87 -23.86 -31.39
C VAL A 98 -23.76 -23.30 -29.96
N GLY A 99 -22.67 -23.62 -29.25
CA GLY A 99 -22.40 -23.06 -27.92
C GLY A 99 -22.16 -21.55 -27.94
N GLN A 100 -21.61 -21.01 -29.03
CA GLN A 100 -21.44 -19.57 -29.22
C GLN A 100 -22.79 -18.86 -29.44
N ALA A 101 -23.69 -19.44 -30.25
CA ALA A 101 -25.02 -18.90 -30.47
C ALA A 101 -25.90 -18.95 -29.21
N MET A 102 -25.82 -20.04 -28.44
CA MET A 102 -26.50 -20.16 -27.13
C MET A 102 -25.95 -19.15 -26.13
N MET A 103 -24.63 -18.98 -26.03
CA MET A 103 -24.02 -17.95 -25.18
C MET A 103 -24.40 -16.52 -25.58
N LEU A 104 -24.55 -16.23 -26.87
CA LEU A 104 -25.07 -14.94 -27.36
C LEU A 104 -26.52 -14.74 -26.91
N HIS A 105 -27.36 -15.78 -27.02
CA HIS A 105 -28.76 -15.72 -26.59
C HIS A 105 -28.90 -15.57 -25.06
N ASP A 106 -28.07 -16.25 -24.27
CA ASP A 106 -28.08 -16.15 -22.80
C ASP A 106 -27.64 -14.75 -22.35
N VAL A 107 -26.56 -14.20 -22.93
CA VAL A 107 -26.12 -12.82 -22.68
C VAL A 107 -27.17 -11.81 -23.12
N ASP A 108 -27.82 -12.06 -24.26
CA ASP A 108 -28.90 -11.22 -24.77
C ASP A 108 -30.11 -11.20 -23.83
N ALA A 109 -30.51 -12.36 -23.31
CA ALA A 109 -31.61 -12.48 -22.37
C ALA A 109 -31.28 -11.79 -21.04
N GLU A 110 -30.05 -11.93 -20.53
CA GLU A 110 -29.62 -11.27 -19.30
C GLU A 110 -29.51 -9.75 -19.45
N ILE A 111 -28.99 -9.24 -20.58
CA ILE A 111 -28.96 -7.79 -20.84
C ILE A 111 -30.39 -7.22 -20.89
N GLU A 112 -31.35 -7.92 -21.51
CA GLU A 112 -32.75 -7.48 -21.52
C GLU A 112 -33.41 -7.59 -20.14
N ASN A 113 -33.03 -8.58 -19.33
CA ASN A 113 -33.48 -8.69 -17.95
C ASN A 113 -32.97 -7.51 -17.10
N ILE A 114 -31.69 -7.18 -17.23
CA ILE A 114 -31.05 -6.00 -16.61
C ILE A 114 -31.77 -4.72 -17.01
N LYS A 115 -32.08 -4.53 -18.30
CA LYS A 115 -32.84 -3.36 -18.77
C LYS A 115 -34.23 -3.26 -18.13
N ARG A 116 -34.92 -4.39 -17.98
CA ARG A 116 -36.24 -4.45 -17.33
C ARG A 116 -36.15 -4.04 -15.86
N SER A 117 -35.18 -4.59 -15.12
CA SER A 117 -34.92 -4.22 -13.72
C SER A 117 -34.57 -2.73 -13.57
N ILE A 118 -33.80 -2.18 -14.51
CA ILE A 118 -33.50 -0.73 -14.56
C ILE A 118 -34.78 0.10 -14.79
N ALA A 119 -35.63 -0.29 -15.74
CA ALA A 119 -36.88 0.42 -16.04
C ALA A 119 -37.89 0.40 -14.87
N GLU A 120 -37.97 -0.71 -14.14
CA GLU A 120 -38.80 -0.83 -12.94
C GLU A 120 -38.33 0.11 -11.81
N ILE A 121 -37.01 0.28 -11.66
CA ILE A 121 -36.43 1.25 -10.71
C ILE A 121 -36.78 2.70 -11.09
N TYR A 122 -36.87 3.02 -12.39
CA TYR A 122 -37.25 4.35 -12.88
C TYR A 122 -38.70 4.75 -12.61
N SER A 123 -39.64 3.79 -12.61
CA SER A 123 -41.07 4.05 -12.37
C SER A 123 -41.35 4.66 -10.99
N ASN A 124 -40.42 4.50 -10.03
CA ASN A 124 -40.56 4.98 -8.65
C ASN A 124 -39.95 6.39 -8.41
N ARG A 125 -39.59 7.12 -9.47
CA ARG A 125 -38.71 8.31 -9.42
C ARG A 125 -39.41 9.67 -9.20
N ASP A 126 -40.67 9.84 -9.60
CA ASP A 126 -41.29 11.19 -9.75
C ASP A 126 -41.53 12.00 -8.47
N LYS A 127 -40.98 11.60 -7.31
CA LYS A 127 -41.42 12.10 -6.01
C LYS A 127 -40.48 13.10 -5.32
N TYR A 128 -39.18 13.22 -5.66
CA TYR A 128 -38.25 14.01 -4.81
C TYR A 128 -37.04 14.63 -5.55
N GLY A 129 -37.12 15.92 -5.90
CA GLY A 129 -36.02 16.68 -6.54
C GLY A 129 -34.93 17.23 -5.60
N ILE A 130 -33.96 17.95 -6.22
CA ILE A 130 -32.92 18.91 -5.71
C ILE A 130 -31.46 18.53 -6.04
N GLY A 131 -30.62 19.54 -6.38
CA GLY A 131 -29.22 19.48 -6.90
C GLY A 131 -28.05 19.97 -5.99
N GLU A 132 -26.87 20.20 -6.61
CA GLU A 132 -25.46 20.17 -6.07
C GLU A 132 -24.70 21.54 -5.97
N VAL A 133 -23.57 21.64 -5.19
CA VAL A 133 -22.27 22.39 -5.45
C VAL A 133 -21.09 21.91 -4.50
N TRP A 134 -19.81 22.16 -4.90
CA TRP A 134 -18.44 21.62 -4.57
C TRP A 134 -17.49 22.45 -3.61
N TRP A 135 -16.33 21.89 -3.14
CA TRP A 135 -15.17 22.56 -2.43
C TRP A 135 -13.74 21.91 -2.61
N ARG A 136 -12.65 22.57 -2.14
CA ARG A 136 -11.18 22.24 -2.25
C ARG A 136 -10.33 22.39 -0.92
N ASP A 137 -9.10 21.84 -0.96
CA ASP A 137 -8.06 21.43 0.07
C ASP A 137 -7.22 22.51 0.84
N VAL A 138 -6.21 22.28 1.73
CA VAL A 138 -5.04 21.32 1.84
C VAL A 138 -4.35 21.35 3.23
N GLU A 139 -4.01 20.20 3.88
CA GLU A 139 -2.86 19.84 4.81
C GLU A 139 -2.74 20.01 6.36
N GLU A 140 -2.46 18.84 6.97
CA GLU A 140 -1.82 18.28 8.21
C GLU A 140 -1.23 19.07 9.43
N GLU A 141 -1.32 18.42 10.61
CA GLU A 141 -1.04 18.94 11.97
C GLU A 141 -0.32 17.96 12.95
N ASP A 142 0.31 18.55 13.98
CA ASP A 142 1.06 17.97 15.12
C ASP A 142 0.21 17.25 16.20
N VAL A 143 0.86 16.66 17.22
CA VAL A 143 0.27 15.87 18.32
C VAL A 143 0.45 16.55 19.68
N VAL A 144 -0.64 16.76 20.42
CA VAL A 144 -0.67 17.48 21.70
C VAL A 144 -1.36 16.66 22.80
N GLY A 145 -1.01 16.89 24.08
CA GLY A 145 -1.76 16.38 25.24
C GLY A 145 -1.17 15.20 26.04
N LEU A 146 -0.02 14.63 25.67
CA LEU A 146 0.54 13.44 26.35
C LEU A 146 1.85 13.69 27.13
N VAL A 147 2.15 14.91 27.57
CA VAL A 147 3.46 15.23 28.18
C VAL A 147 3.55 14.66 29.60
N HIS A 148 2.57 14.97 30.44
CA HIS A 148 2.55 14.59 31.85
C HIS A 148 2.46 13.06 32.06
N GLU A 149 1.63 12.39 31.25
CA GLU A 149 1.44 10.95 31.23
C GLU A 149 2.75 10.25 30.85
N SER A 150 3.44 10.77 29.82
CA SER A 150 4.71 10.21 29.36
C SER A 150 5.80 10.33 30.43
N ASP A 151 5.89 11.46 31.13
CA ASP A 151 6.85 11.65 32.22
C ASP A 151 6.55 10.73 33.41
N THR A 152 5.27 10.49 33.71
CA THR A 152 4.85 9.58 34.79
C THR A 152 5.29 8.15 34.52
N VAL A 153 5.01 7.63 33.32
CA VAL A 153 5.40 6.26 32.94
C VAL A 153 6.92 6.14 32.79
N ILE A 154 7.59 7.16 32.25
CA ILE A 154 9.06 7.21 32.18
C ILE A 154 9.66 7.14 33.60
N LYS A 155 9.17 7.94 34.56
CA LYS A 155 9.66 7.89 35.95
C LYS A 155 9.51 6.48 36.55
N LYS A 156 8.38 5.81 36.28
CA LYS A 156 8.16 4.40 36.69
C LYS A 156 9.19 3.47 36.04
N LEU A 157 9.36 3.53 34.72
CA LEU A 157 10.30 2.69 33.96
C LEU A 157 11.76 2.88 34.42
N LEU A 158 12.14 4.12 34.73
CA LEU A 158 13.50 4.48 35.10
C LEU A 158 13.84 4.17 36.57
N LYS A 159 12.90 3.72 37.41
CA LYS A 159 13.17 3.35 38.81
C LYS A 159 14.23 2.24 38.88
N SER A 160 15.16 2.37 39.82
CA SER A 160 16.27 1.44 40.03
C SER A 160 15.75 0.11 40.58
N ASP A 161 15.67 -0.89 39.71
CA ASP A 161 15.51 -2.31 40.04
C ASP A 161 16.38 -3.07 39.02
N SER A 162 17.23 -3.97 39.51
CA SER A 162 18.15 -4.78 38.71
C SER A 162 17.42 -5.87 37.92
N ARG A 163 16.30 -6.39 38.42
CA ARG A 163 15.54 -7.45 37.74
C ARG A 163 14.83 -6.92 36.50
N LEU A 164 14.43 -7.83 35.62
CA LEU A 164 13.50 -7.57 34.55
C LEU A 164 12.16 -7.10 35.15
N GLN A 165 11.65 -5.97 34.65
CA GLN A 165 10.37 -5.42 35.10
C GLN A 165 9.43 -5.18 33.91
N ILE A 166 8.17 -5.50 34.09
CA ILE A 166 7.10 -5.38 33.10
C ILE A 166 6.13 -4.30 33.54
N ALA A 167 6.10 -3.20 32.79
CA ALA A 167 5.17 -2.09 32.98
C ALA A 167 4.02 -2.19 31.98
N SER A 168 2.82 -1.78 32.38
CA SER A 168 1.63 -1.86 31.55
C SER A 168 0.88 -0.53 31.45
N ILE A 169 0.38 -0.21 30.25
CA ILE A 169 -0.54 0.91 29.96
C ILE A 169 -1.89 0.32 29.57
N ILE A 170 -2.92 0.57 30.38
CA ILE A 170 -4.28 0.05 30.20
C ILE A 170 -5.26 1.15 29.83
N GLY A 171 -6.18 0.87 28.92
CA GLY A 171 -7.22 1.82 28.51
C GLY A 171 -8.02 1.37 27.29
N MET A 172 -9.18 1.99 27.07
CA MET A 172 -10.08 1.67 25.95
C MET A 172 -9.41 1.88 24.56
N GLY A 173 -9.97 1.29 23.51
CA GLY A 173 -9.57 1.56 22.13
C GLY A 173 -9.70 3.05 21.78
N GLY A 174 -8.77 3.60 21.01
CA GLY A 174 -8.78 5.02 20.63
C GLY A 174 -8.29 6.01 21.69
N LEU A 175 -7.93 5.55 22.90
CA LEU A 175 -7.47 6.39 24.02
C LEU A 175 -6.03 6.91 23.89
N GLY A 176 -5.28 6.46 22.88
CA GLY A 176 -3.90 6.91 22.64
C GLY A 176 -2.81 6.11 23.38
N LYS A 177 -3.08 4.87 23.83
CA LYS A 177 -2.09 3.99 24.49
C LYS A 177 -0.82 3.81 23.65
N THR A 178 -0.97 3.41 22.40
CA THR A 178 0.12 3.27 21.43
C THR A 178 0.86 4.59 21.21
N THR A 179 0.13 5.72 21.17
CA THR A 179 0.72 7.07 21.05
C THR A 179 1.58 7.41 22.27
N LEU A 180 1.11 7.11 23.47
CA LEU A 180 1.86 7.29 24.72
C LEU A 180 3.10 6.39 24.78
N ALA A 181 2.95 5.10 24.49
CA ALA A 181 4.06 4.15 24.43
C ALA A 181 5.12 4.58 23.39
N ARG A 182 4.69 5.10 22.23
CA ARG A 182 5.59 5.61 21.18
C ARG A 182 6.35 6.85 21.63
N LYS A 183 5.69 7.75 22.37
CA LYS A 183 6.33 8.92 22.96
C LYS A 183 7.39 8.53 24.00
N ILE A 184 7.08 7.57 24.86
CA ILE A 184 8.01 7.01 25.86
C ILE A 184 9.22 6.37 25.18
N TYR A 185 8.97 5.45 24.24
CA TYR A 185 10.00 4.73 23.47
C TYR A 185 10.96 5.67 22.73
N ASN A 186 10.45 6.80 22.24
CA ASN A 186 11.23 7.79 21.50
C ASN A 186 11.87 8.87 22.37
N SER A 187 11.59 8.93 23.67
CA SER A 187 12.17 9.93 24.56
C SER A 187 13.70 9.78 24.68
N LYS A 188 14.40 10.92 24.80
CA LYS A 188 15.86 10.96 24.91
C LYS A 188 16.36 10.16 26.13
N LYS A 189 15.70 10.34 27.29
CA LYS A 189 16.01 9.63 28.54
C LYS A 189 15.93 8.10 28.39
N VAL A 190 14.89 7.60 27.70
CA VAL A 190 14.73 6.15 27.45
C VAL A 190 15.76 5.65 26.43
N LYS A 191 16.03 6.41 25.37
CA LYS A 191 17.05 6.11 24.35
C LYS A 191 18.44 5.92 24.95
N GLU A 192 18.82 6.79 25.89
CA GLU A 192 20.13 6.76 26.54
C GLU A 192 20.26 5.59 27.52
N LYS A 193 19.21 5.27 28.28
CA LYS A 193 19.25 4.18 29.28
C LYS A 193 19.11 2.78 28.66
N TYR A 194 18.39 2.65 27.54
CA TYR A 194 18.10 1.38 26.89
C TYR A 194 18.61 1.40 25.43
N PRO A 195 19.88 1.06 25.18
CA PRO A 195 20.43 1.09 23.82
C PRO A 195 19.78 0.05 22.90
N PHE A 196 19.40 -1.12 23.44
CA PHE A 196 18.73 -2.20 22.69
C PHE A 196 17.21 -2.11 22.86
N ARG A 197 16.49 -1.89 21.77
CA ARG A 197 15.06 -1.66 21.81
C ARG A 197 14.35 -2.29 20.62
N ALA A 198 13.23 -2.94 20.87
CA ALA A 198 12.37 -3.49 19.85
C ALA A 198 10.90 -3.16 20.14
N TRP A 199 10.08 -3.20 19.10
CA TRP A 199 8.64 -2.99 19.20
C TRP A 199 7.94 -4.09 18.42
N GLY A 200 7.08 -4.85 19.10
CA GLY A 200 6.20 -5.86 18.52
C GLY A 200 4.75 -5.41 18.64
N TYR A 201 3.97 -5.66 17.59
CA TYR A 201 2.51 -5.48 17.61
C TYR A 201 1.87 -6.84 17.85
N VAL A 202 0.87 -6.88 18.74
CA VAL A 202 0.16 -8.09 19.12
C VAL A 202 -1.31 -7.87 18.78
N SER A 203 -1.76 -8.40 17.64
CA SER A 203 -3.19 -8.38 17.32
C SER A 203 -3.96 -9.39 18.17
N ASN A 204 -5.30 -9.31 18.18
CA ASN A 204 -6.12 -10.30 18.89
C ASN A 204 -5.95 -11.73 18.33
N GLU A 205 -5.53 -11.82 17.07
CA GLU A 205 -5.27 -13.06 16.33
C GLU A 205 -3.75 -13.29 16.09
N TYR A 206 -2.89 -12.90 17.05
CA TYR A 206 -1.43 -13.01 16.91
C TYR A 206 -0.94 -14.46 16.70
N ARG A 207 0.25 -14.59 16.10
CA ARG A 207 1.06 -15.82 16.10
C ARG A 207 2.39 -15.55 16.79
N ALA A 208 2.78 -16.42 17.73
CA ALA A 208 4.03 -16.30 18.46
C ALA A 208 5.24 -16.23 17.53
N LYS A 209 5.30 -17.11 16.51
CA LYS A 209 6.32 -17.07 15.44
C LYS A 209 6.46 -15.69 14.79
N GLU A 210 5.36 -15.06 14.37
CA GLU A 210 5.41 -13.75 13.68
C GLU A 210 5.85 -12.61 14.60
N LEU A 211 5.38 -12.64 15.85
CA LEU A 211 5.78 -11.69 16.88
C LEU A 211 7.29 -11.79 17.16
N LEU A 212 7.82 -13.00 17.39
CA LEU A 212 9.24 -13.24 17.61
C LEU A 212 10.10 -12.76 16.43
N LEU A 213 9.70 -13.10 15.20
CA LEU A 213 10.37 -12.61 13.98
C LEU A 213 10.36 -11.09 13.87
N SER A 214 9.25 -10.43 14.27
CA SER A 214 9.15 -8.96 14.24
C SER A 214 10.15 -8.30 15.20
N LEU A 215 10.35 -8.90 16.39
CA LEU A 215 11.28 -8.43 17.41
C LEU A 215 12.74 -8.66 16.99
N ILE A 216 13.06 -9.85 16.49
CA ILE A 216 14.40 -10.19 15.97
C ILE A 216 14.82 -9.21 14.88
N ARG A 217 13.91 -8.90 13.93
CA ARG A 217 14.17 -7.94 12.85
C ARG A 217 14.47 -6.52 13.33
N CYS A 218 14.05 -6.15 14.55
CA CYS A 218 14.40 -4.87 15.15
C CYS A 218 15.82 -4.87 15.74
N LEU A 219 16.32 -6.03 16.17
CA LEU A 219 17.54 -6.18 16.96
C LEU A 219 18.74 -6.70 16.13
N SER A 220 18.48 -7.49 15.08
CA SER A 220 19.50 -8.13 14.27
C SER A 220 19.19 -8.06 12.77
N THR A 221 20.18 -8.39 11.93
CA THR A 221 20.04 -8.49 10.47
C THR A 221 19.70 -9.91 9.99
N TRP A 222 19.19 -10.76 10.90
CA TRP A 222 18.90 -12.18 10.64
C TRP A 222 17.88 -12.39 9.50
N LYS A 223 18.09 -13.46 8.72
CA LYS A 223 17.29 -13.80 7.53
C LYS A 223 17.11 -15.32 7.40
N SER A 224 16.50 -15.94 8.39
CA SER A 224 15.96 -17.30 8.27
C SER A 224 14.45 -17.24 8.48
N ASN A 225 13.68 -18.03 7.73
CA ASN A 225 12.21 -18.10 7.85
C ASN A 225 11.71 -19.53 8.19
N GLU A 226 12.59 -20.53 8.18
CA GLU A 226 12.27 -21.96 8.36
C GLU A 226 12.51 -22.46 9.79
N GLU A 227 12.60 -21.55 10.77
CA GLU A 227 12.85 -21.88 12.17
C GLU A 227 11.54 -22.15 12.92
N SER A 228 11.60 -23.09 13.85
CA SER A 228 10.56 -23.38 14.84
C SER A 228 10.43 -22.22 15.85
N GLU A 229 9.31 -22.17 16.58
CA GLU A 229 9.11 -21.11 17.58
C GLU A 229 10.17 -21.14 18.69
N GLU A 230 10.64 -22.33 19.11
CA GLU A 230 11.67 -22.47 20.14
C GLU A 230 13.04 -21.98 19.68
N GLU A 231 13.42 -22.25 18.42
CA GLU A 231 14.65 -21.70 17.82
C GLU A 231 14.60 -20.17 17.73
N LEU A 232 13.44 -19.61 17.39
CA LEU A 232 13.25 -18.17 17.36
C LEU A 232 13.33 -17.53 18.75
N LYS A 233 12.81 -18.21 19.79
CA LYS A 233 12.96 -17.76 21.19
C LYS A 233 14.42 -17.75 21.59
N GLU A 234 15.17 -18.81 21.31
CA GLU A 234 16.59 -18.89 21.65
C GLU A 234 17.39 -17.82 20.92
N HIS A 235 17.14 -17.61 19.62
CA HIS A 235 17.84 -16.57 18.87
C HIS A 235 17.53 -15.14 19.38
N LEU A 236 16.27 -14.87 19.72
CA LEU A 236 15.91 -13.59 20.33
C LEU A 236 16.57 -13.43 21.71
N ARG A 237 16.67 -14.51 22.48
CA ARG A 237 17.37 -14.53 23.78
C ARG A 237 18.85 -14.24 23.61
N GLU A 238 19.54 -14.89 22.68
CA GLU A 238 20.93 -14.61 22.32
C GLU A 238 21.14 -13.15 21.91
N CYS A 239 20.21 -12.58 21.14
CA CYS A 239 20.25 -11.18 20.75
C CYS A 239 20.20 -10.22 21.95
N LEU A 240 19.54 -10.61 23.04
CA LEU A 240 19.30 -9.81 24.24
C LEU A 240 20.26 -10.11 25.40
N ASN A 241 20.88 -11.27 25.42
CA ASN A 241 21.73 -11.74 26.51
C ASN A 241 22.88 -10.76 26.80
N GLY A 242 23.08 -10.44 28.08
CA GLY A 242 24.08 -9.49 28.57
C GLY A 242 23.79 -8.02 28.25
N LYS A 243 22.67 -7.71 27.58
CA LYS A 243 22.34 -6.35 27.12
C LYS A 243 21.18 -5.75 27.89
N LYS A 244 21.27 -4.46 28.16
CA LYS A 244 20.17 -3.71 28.78
C LYS A 244 19.15 -3.30 27.70
N TYR A 245 17.93 -3.81 27.79
CA TYR A 245 16.93 -3.64 26.74
C TYR A 245 15.59 -3.05 27.22
N LEU A 246 14.85 -2.46 26.27
CA LEU A 246 13.43 -2.16 26.41
C LEU A 246 12.65 -2.75 25.23
N ILE A 247 11.76 -3.71 25.50
CA ILE A 247 10.84 -4.28 24.50
C ILE A 247 9.46 -3.68 24.71
N VAL A 248 8.80 -3.25 23.63
CA VAL A 248 7.39 -2.85 23.66
C VAL A 248 6.54 -3.93 22.99
N LEU A 249 5.52 -4.42 23.68
CA LEU A 249 4.51 -5.32 23.14
C LEU A 249 3.16 -4.58 23.13
N ASP A 250 2.72 -4.16 21.95
CA ASP A 250 1.59 -3.26 21.78
C ASP A 250 0.28 -4.01 21.48
N ASP A 251 -0.81 -3.60 22.12
CA ASP A 251 -2.21 -4.07 22.04
C ASP A 251 -2.46 -5.54 22.42
N ILE A 252 -1.86 -6.04 23.50
CA ILE A 252 -2.06 -7.44 23.94
C ILE A 252 -3.53 -7.70 24.35
N TRP A 253 -4.16 -8.71 23.76
CA TRP A 253 -5.56 -9.08 24.02
C TRP A 253 -5.74 -10.26 24.98
N LYS A 254 -4.76 -11.15 25.10
CA LYS A 254 -4.90 -12.39 25.88
C LYS A 254 -3.62 -12.73 26.64
N THR A 255 -3.76 -13.49 27.73
CA THR A 255 -2.65 -13.82 28.63
C THR A 255 -1.67 -14.83 28.03
N GLU A 256 -2.15 -15.69 27.12
CA GLU A 256 -1.38 -16.75 26.47
C GLU A 256 -0.20 -16.19 25.66
N VAL A 257 -0.31 -14.95 25.16
CA VAL A 257 0.77 -14.22 24.47
C VAL A 257 2.05 -14.28 25.29
N TRP A 258 1.94 -14.06 26.59
CA TRP A 258 3.08 -14.05 27.48
C TRP A 258 3.70 -15.44 27.63
N ASP A 259 2.87 -16.46 27.79
CA ASP A 259 3.33 -17.84 27.95
C ASP A 259 4.10 -18.33 26.72
N ASP A 260 3.66 -17.90 25.54
CA ASP A 260 4.32 -18.22 24.28
C ASP A 260 5.69 -17.53 24.15
N VAL A 261 5.84 -16.26 24.55
CA VAL A 261 7.08 -15.50 24.28
C VAL A 261 8.03 -15.31 25.46
N LYS A 262 7.60 -15.57 26.71
CA LYS A 262 8.40 -15.27 27.92
C LYS A 262 9.79 -15.92 27.92
N GLY A 263 9.92 -17.11 27.31
CA GLY A 263 11.19 -17.83 27.20
C GLY A 263 12.28 -17.10 26.41
N ALA A 264 11.90 -16.10 25.60
CA ALA A 264 12.81 -15.33 24.77
C ALA A 264 13.48 -14.14 25.48
N PHE A 265 13.03 -13.76 26.69
CA PHE A 265 13.48 -12.55 27.38
C PHE A 265 14.36 -12.89 28.59
N PRO A 266 15.70 -12.75 28.50
CA PRO A 266 16.60 -13.05 29.61
C PRO A 266 16.53 -11.98 30.70
N ASP A 267 16.54 -12.40 31.97
CA ASP A 267 16.73 -11.52 33.13
C ASP A 267 18.17 -11.61 33.65
N ASP A 268 19.05 -10.80 33.06
CA ASP A 268 20.47 -10.76 33.42
C ASP A 268 20.75 -9.81 34.60
N ASN A 269 19.72 -9.44 35.37
CA ASN A 269 19.81 -8.49 36.48
C ASN A 269 20.43 -7.13 36.10
N ASN A 270 20.27 -6.70 34.85
CA ASN A 270 20.82 -5.45 34.32
C ASN A 270 19.80 -4.28 34.26
N GLY A 271 18.60 -4.51 34.77
CA GLY A 271 17.49 -3.56 34.83
C GLY A 271 16.76 -3.38 33.50
N SER A 272 16.67 -4.44 32.70
CA SER A 272 15.88 -4.47 31.46
C SER A 272 14.38 -4.31 31.72
N ARG A 273 13.64 -3.86 30.72
CA ARG A 273 12.21 -3.53 30.83
C ARG A 273 11.39 -4.09 29.67
N ILE A 274 10.16 -4.46 29.96
CA ILE A 274 9.11 -4.70 28.95
C ILE A 274 7.98 -3.70 29.21
N LEU A 275 7.52 -3.02 28.18
CA LEU A 275 6.34 -2.15 28.23
C LEU A 275 5.23 -2.79 27.41
N ILE A 276 4.10 -3.08 28.05
CA ILE A 276 2.93 -3.63 27.37
C ILE A 276 1.81 -2.58 27.29
N THR A 277 1.05 -2.59 26.20
CA THR A 277 -0.23 -1.87 26.14
C THR A 277 -1.36 -2.88 25.97
N SER A 278 -2.49 -2.66 26.64
CA SER A 278 -3.66 -3.55 26.53
C SER A 278 -4.95 -2.80 26.82
N ARG A 279 -6.07 -3.35 26.36
CA ARG A 279 -7.42 -2.90 26.74
C ARG A 279 -7.94 -3.64 27.98
N ILE A 280 -7.31 -4.75 28.34
CA ILE A 280 -7.81 -5.71 29.32
C ILE A 280 -6.93 -5.64 30.56
N GLY A 281 -7.52 -5.27 31.70
CA GLY A 281 -6.80 -5.15 32.97
C GLY A 281 -6.19 -6.47 33.44
N GLU A 282 -6.85 -7.61 33.14
CA GLU A 282 -6.38 -8.95 33.50
C GLU A 282 -5.03 -9.29 32.87
N VAL A 283 -4.79 -8.85 31.62
CA VAL A 283 -3.50 -9.02 30.94
C VAL A 283 -2.39 -8.31 31.70
N ALA A 284 -2.64 -7.09 32.19
CA ALA A 284 -1.67 -6.37 33.01
C ALA A 284 -1.45 -7.01 34.38
N ALA A 285 -2.49 -7.60 34.99
CA ALA A 285 -2.35 -8.30 36.27
C ALA A 285 -1.55 -9.60 36.14
N TYR A 286 -1.70 -10.30 35.01
CA TYR A 286 -0.99 -11.56 34.74
C TYR A 286 0.48 -11.34 34.38
N MET A 287 0.76 -10.38 33.48
CA MET A 287 2.12 -10.13 32.97
C MET A 287 2.91 -9.12 33.79
N GLY A 288 2.23 -8.16 34.42
CA GLY A 288 2.86 -7.00 35.02
C GLY A 288 3.59 -7.34 36.30
N THR A 289 4.86 -6.94 36.38
CA THR A 289 5.59 -6.90 37.67
C THR A 289 5.42 -5.55 38.37
N MET A 290 4.84 -4.57 37.66
CA MET A 290 4.59 -3.22 38.13
C MET A 290 3.09 -2.90 38.12
N PRO A 291 2.61 -2.01 39.02
CA PRO A 291 1.21 -1.59 39.00
C PRO A 291 0.82 -0.96 37.65
N PRO A 292 -0.32 -1.37 37.05
CA PRO A 292 -0.75 -0.85 35.76
C PRO A 292 -0.96 0.65 35.79
N TYR A 293 -0.63 1.31 34.67
CA TYR A 293 -0.98 2.69 34.44
C TYR A 293 -2.27 2.73 33.61
N PHE A 294 -3.37 3.07 34.27
CA PHE A 294 -4.64 3.33 33.58
C PHE A 294 -4.57 4.72 32.94
N LEU A 295 -4.60 4.75 31.61
CA LEU A 295 -4.59 5.99 30.84
C LEU A 295 -5.95 6.68 31.01
N PRO A 296 -6.01 7.90 31.55
CA PRO A 296 -7.28 8.63 31.66
C PRO A 296 -7.75 9.14 30.28
N PHE A 297 -9.04 9.48 30.20
CA PHE A 297 -9.57 10.31 29.11
C PHE A 297 -8.99 11.71 29.18
N LEU A 298 -9.00 12.42 28.05
CA LEU A 298 -8.61 13.82 28.02
C LEU A 298 -9.62 14.66 28.80
N THR A 299 -9.11 15.63 29.54
CA THR A 299 -9.92 16.71 30.13
C THR A 299 -10.60 17.53 29.04
N GLU A 300 -11.62 18.31 29.38
CA GLU A 300 -12.30 19.19 28.43
C GLU A 300 -11.32 20.17 27.78
N GLU A 301 -10.38 20.72 28.56
CA GLU A 301 -9.36 21.63 28.08
C GLU A 301 -8.39 20.95 27.10
N GLN A 302 -7.90 19.75 27.44
CA GLN A 302 -7.04 18.97 26.55
C GLN A 302 -7.77 18.51 25.28
N SER A 303 -9.06 18.20 25.40
CA SER A 303 -9.90 17.78 24.28
C SER A 303 -10.12 18.93 23.31
N TRP A 304 -10.44 20.12 23.84
CA TRP A 304 -10.53 21.34 23.05
C TRP A 304 -9.20 21.73 22.41
N GLU A 305 -8.09 21.63 23.16
CA GLU A 305 -6.76 21.91 22.62
C GLU A 305 -6.42 20.99 21.45
N LEU A 306 -6.68 19.68 21.58
CA LEU A 306 -6.45 18.70 20.52
C LEU A 306 -7.37 18.93 19.31
N PHE A 307 -8.64 19.26 19.54
CA PHE A 307 -9.60 19.55 18.46
C PHE A 307 -9.25 20.84 17.72
N SER A 308 -8.98 21.92 18.45
CA SER A 308 -8.63 23.22 17.88
C SER A 308 -7.34 23.10 17.06
N LYS A 309 -6.31 22.45 17.62
CA LYS A 309 -5.11 22.02 16.91
C LYS A 309 -5.33 20.81 15.99
N LYS A 310 -6.54 20.53 15.54
CA LYS A 310 -6.80 19.65 14.40
C LYS A 310 -7.64 20.34 13.31
N VAL A 311 -8.43 21.33 13.72
CA VAL A 311 -9.28 22.12 12.82
C VAL A 311 -8.53 23.30 12.21
N PHE A 312 -7.59 23.90 12.94
CA PHE A 312 -6.99 25.18 12.58
C PHE A 312 -5.52 25.12 12.11
N ARG A 313 -4.87 23.96 11.97
CA ARG A 313 -3.47 23.95 11.48
C ARG A 313 -2.42 24.25 12.57
N GLY A 314 -2.85 24.72 13.75
CA GLY A 314 -2.00 25.40 14.71
C GLY A 314 -1.48 26.74 14.19
N GLU A 315 -2.04 27.24 13.08
CA GLU A 315 -1.63 28.46 12.38
C GLU A 315 -2.53 29.66 12.72
N GLU A 316 -3.79 29.41 13.10
CA GLU A 316 -4.77 30.43 13.46
C GLU A 316 -5.49 30.07 14.77
N ASP A 317 -5.78 31.08 15.60
CA ASP A 317 -6.65 30.91 16.76
C ASP A 317 -8.11 30.74 16.31
N CYS A 318 -8.86 29.90 17.03
CA CYS A 318 -10.29 29.73 16.79
C CYS A 318 -11.03 31.08 16.93
N PRO A 319 -11.86 31.50 15.95
CA PRO A 319 -12.69 32.69 16.08
C PRO A 319 -13.52 32.65 17.38
N PRO A 320 -13.57 33.74 18.17
CA PRO A 320 -14.24 33.74 19.47
C PRO A 320 -15.69 33.24 19.41
N ASP A 321 -16.42 33.63 18.36
CA ASP A 321 -17.82 33.27 18.14
C ASP A 321 -18.02 31.76 17.89
N LEU A 322 -16.98 31.04 17.43
CA LEU A 322 -17.04 29.60 17.18
C LEU A 322 -16.54 28.77 18.36
N LYS A 323 -15.87 29.38 19.34
CA LYS A 323 -15.21 28.67 20.43
C LYS A 323 -16.19 27.87 21.28
N ASP A 324 -17.25 28.51 21.78
CA ASP A 324 -18.23 27.84 22.65
C ASP A 324 -18.98 26.73 21.91
N LEU A 325 -19.32 26.98 20.64
CA LEU A 325 -19.96 25.99 19.79
C LEU A 325 -19.03 24.80 19.51
N GLY A 326 -17.75 25.07 19.25
CA GLY A 326 -16.71 24.07 19.06
C GLY A 326 -16.48 23.22 20.29
N MET A 327 -16.36 23.83 21.47
CA MET A 327 -16.24 23.12 22.75
C MET A 327 -17.42 22.18 22.94
N SER A 328 -18.64 22.65 22.67
CA SER A 328 -19.84 21.82 22.77
C SER A 328 -19.92 20.67 21.74
N ILE A 329 -19.34 20.84 20.55
CA ILE A 329 -19.20 19.73 19.59
C ILE A 329 -18.21 18.69 20.12
N VAL A 330 -17.11 19.12 20.74
CA VAL A 330 -16.05 18.25 21.27
C VAL A 330 -16.50 17.49 22.53
N GLU A 331 -17.36 18.09 23.36
CA GLU A 331 -17.97 17.43 24.53
C GLU A 331 -18.61 16.08 24.17
N SER A 332 -19.19 15.97 22.96
CA SER A 332 -19.80 14.73 22.46
C SER A 332 -18.80 13.58 22.28
N CYS A 333 -17.49 13.86 22.23
CA CYS A 333 -16.44 12.85 22.14
C CYS A 333 -16.02 12.30 23.51
N SER A 334 -16.54 12.84 24.62
CA SER A 334 -16.28 12.39 26.00
C SER A 334 -14.79 12.18 26.32
N GLY A 335 -13.93 13.08 25.82
CA GLY A 335 -12.50 13.04 26.07
C GLY A 335 -11.72 11.93 25.35
N LEU A 336 -12.31 11.21 24.38
CA LEU A 336 -11.63 10.16 23.62
C LEU A 336 -10.81 10.75 22.45
N PRO A 337 -9.46 10.67 22.45
CA PRO A 337 -8.61 11.26 21.43
C PRO A 337 -8.95 10.87 20.00
N LEU A 338 -9.23 9.59 19.72
CA LEU A 338 -9.55 9.14 18.36
C LEU A 338 -10.84 9.79 17.83
N ALA A 339 -11.90 9.85 18.64
CA ALA A 339 -13.15 10.48 18.25
C ALA A 339 -12.93 11.98 17.99
N ILE A 340 -12.15 12.64 18.84
CA ILE A 340 -11.80 14.06 18.72
C ILE A 340 -11.06 14.34 17.41
N VAL A 341 -9.99 13.60 17.09
CA VAL A 341 -9.19 13.88 15.88
C VAL A 341 -9.95 13.55 14.58
N VAL A 342 -10.82 12.53 14.61
CA VAL A 342 -11.66 12.17 13.45
C VAL A 342 -12.76 13.21 13.24
N LEU A 343 -13.45 13.64 14.31
CA LEU A 343 -14.44 14.71 14.25
C LEU A 343 -13.79 16.04 13.82
N ALA A 344 -12.61 16.37 14.35
CA ALA A 344 -11.85 17.54 13.92
C ALA A 344 -11.45 17.46 12.43
N GLY A 345 -11.01 16.28 11.96
CA GLY A 345 -10.71 16.04 10.54
C GLY A 345 -11.93 16.18 9.63
N HIS A 346 -13.14 15.88 10.13
CA HIS A 346 -14.39 16.17 9.44
C HIS A 346 -14.70 17.67 9.43
N VAL A 347 -14.68 18.32 10.60
CA VAL A 347 -15.01 19.75 10.77
C VAL A 347 -14.03 20.64 10.01
N SER A 348 -12.74 20.27 9.93
CA SER A 348 -11.72 21.05 9.21
C SER A 348 -11.98 21.16 7.70
N LYS A 349 -12.77 20.24 7.13
CA LYS A 349 -13.17 20.24 5.72
C LYS A 349 -14.51 20.97 5.49
N LYS A 350 -15.07 21.61 6.52
CA LYS A 350 -16.33 22.37 6.48
C LYS A 350 -16.07 23.86 6.58
N GLU A 351 -17.06 24.64 6.15
CA GLU A 351 -17.02 26.09 6.32
C GLU A 351 -16.93 26.42 7.82
N LYS A 352 -15.99 27.27 8.20
CA LYS A 352 -15.80 27.76 9.58
C LYS A 352 -16.83 28.85 9.88
N SER A 353 -18.11 28.47 9.92
CA SER A 353 -19.24 29.36 10.18
C SER A 353 -20.17 28.80 11.25
N LEU A 354 -20.82 29.69 12.01
CA LEU A 354 -21.78 29.31 13.05
C LEU A 354 -22.85 28.35 12.51
N ARG A 355 -23.39 28.66 11.31
CA ARG A 355 -24.44 27.87 10.67
C ARG A 355 -24.01 26.42 10.43
N GLU A 356 -22.83 26.20 9.86
CA GLU A 356 -22.37 24.85 9.54
C GLU A 356 -21.98 24.08 10.80
N TRP A 357 -21.34 24.73 11.78
CA TRP A 357 -21.00 24.11 13.04
C TRP A 357 -22.24 23.74 13.87
N SER A 358 -23.29 24.58 13.85
CA SER A 358 -24.57 24.25 14.48
C SER A 358 -25.22 23.03 13.84
N ARG A 359 -25.15 22.91 12.51
CA ARG A 359 -25.64 21.71 11.80
C ARG A 359 -24.86 20.46 12.19
N ILE A 360 -23.54 20.55 12.32
CA ILE A 360 -22.71 19.43 12.78
C ILE A 360 -23.11 19.03 14.19
N LYS A 361 -23.26 20.00 15.10
CA LYS A 361 -23.72 19.77 16.48
C LYS A 361 -25.07 19.06 16.53
N GLU A 362 -26.05 19.53 15.76
CA GLU A 362 -27.37 18.88 15.69
C GLU A 362 -27.28 17.44 15.17
N HIS A 363 -26.43 17.19 14.16
CA HIS A 363 -26.22 15.86 13.61
C HIS A 363 -25.57 14.91 14.63
N VAL A 364 -24.55 15.39 15.35
CA VAL A 364 -23.89 14.63 16.42
C VAL A 364 -24.89 14.34 17.54
N ASN A 365 -25.64 15.34 18.00
CA ASN A 365 -26.66 15.15 19.03
C ASN A 365 -27.74 14.15 18.62
N TRP A 366 -28.17 14.15 17.36
CA TRP A 366 -29.13 13.19 16.85
C TRP A 366 -28.62 11.74 16.94
N LEU A 367 -27.33 11.51 16.66
CA LEU A 367 -26.69 10.20 16.80
C LEU A 367 -26.62 9.76 18.28
N LEU A 368 -26.33 10.68 19.19
CA LEU A 368 -26.21 10.39 20.63
C LEU A 368 -27.54 9.99 21.29
N VAL A 369 -28.68 10.46 20.78
CA VAL A 369 -30.00 10.19 21.36
C VAL A 369 -30.49 8.76 21.05
N HIS A 370 -29.91 8.09 20.06
CA HIS A 370 -30.41 6.80 19.55
C HIS A 370 -29.67 5.56 20.07
N ASP A 371 -28.60 5.68 20.86
CA ASP A 371 -27.82 4.50 21.28
C ASP A 371 -27.08 4.56 22.64
N ASN A 372 -26.84 3.38 23.23
CA ASN A 372 -26.11 3.23 24.50
C ASN A 372 -24.61 3.60 24.33
N ASN A 373 -24.03 4.27 25.34
CA ASN A 373 -22.71 4.94 25.39
C ASN A 373 -21.50 4.30 24.66
N THR A 374 -21.45 2.98 24.42
CA THR A 374 -20.35 2.32 23.69
C THR A 374 -20.41 2.53 22.17
N MET A 375 -21.58 2.90 21.60
CA MET A 375 -21.78 3.13 20.16
C MET A 375 -21.38 4.53 19.68
N VAL A 376 -21.33 5.51 20.59
CA VAL A 376 -21.01 6.92 20.29
C VAL A 376 -19.72 7.08 19.49
N VAL A 377 -18.67 6.33 19.83
CA VAL A 377 -17.38 6.39 19.12
C VAL A 377 -17.54 5.92 17.68
N MET A 378 -18.21 4.79 17.46
CA MET A 378 -18.42 4.25 16.11
C MET A 378 -19.32 5.18 15.29
N ASP A 379 -20.29 5.84 15.90
CA ASP A 379 -21.15 6.81 15.21
C ASP A 379 -20.37 8.05 14.78
N ILE A 380 -19.43 8.54 15.59
CA ILE A 380 -18.53 9.64 15.22
C ILE A 380 -17.59 9.23 14.07
N LEU A 381 -17.02 8.02 14.13
CA LEU A 381 -16.18 7.49 13.04
C LEU A 381 -17.00 7.33 11.74
N LYS A 382 -18.23 6.82 11.86
CA LYS A 382 -19.16 6.63 10.76
C LYS A 382 -19.59 7.96 10.14
N LEU A 383 -19.84 8.99 10.93
CA LEU A 383 -20.13 10.35 10.45
C LEU A 383 -19.03 10.86 9.51
N SER A 384 -17.76 10.63 9.89
CA SER A 384 -16.63 11.01 9.05
C SER A 384 -16.58 10.21 7.74
N TYR A 385 -16.86 8.91 7.78
CA TYR A 385 -17.01 8.08 6.59
C TYR A 385 -18.19 8.51 5.69
N ASP A 386 -19.35 8.78 6.28
CA ASP A 386 -20.56 9.18 5.55
C ASP A 386 -20.38 10.53 4.84
N SER A 387 -19.56 11.41 5.43
CA SER A 387 -19.18 12.68 4.83
C SER A 387 -18.10 12.63 3.75
N LEU A 388 -17.46 11.46 3.53
CA LEU A 388 -16.44 11.33 2.51
C LEU A 388 -17.02 11.58 1.12
N PRO A 389 -16.31 12.30 0.23
CA PRO A 389 -16.59 12.29 -1.18
C PRO A 389 -16.71 10.86 -1.70
N GLN A 390 -17.70 10.62 -2.56
CA GLN A 390 -18.00 9.28 -3.02
C GLN A 390 -16.81 8.53 -3.65
N LYS A 391 -15.94 9.27 -4.35
CA LYS A 391 -14.68 8.79 -4.94
C LYS A 391 -13.71 8.19 -3.91
N LEU A 392 -13.74 8.65 -2.66
CA LEU A 392 -12.86 8.19 -1.58
C LEU A 392 -13.45 7.03 -0.78
N LYS A 393 -14.78 6.83 -0.80
CA LYS A 393 -15.43 5.77 0.01
C LYS A 393 -14.91 4.38 -0.36
N SER A 394 -14.79 4.08 -1.66
CA SER A 394 -14.24 2.80 -2.11
C SER A 394 -12.77 2.64 -1.72
N CYS A 395 -11.97 3.70 -1.82
CA CYS A 395 -10.57 3.71 -1.37
C CYS A 395 -10.42 3.46 0.14
N PHE A 396 -11.27 4.09 0.96
CA PHE A 396 -11.31 3.90 2.41
C PHE A 396 -11.73 2.48 2.79
N LEU A 397 -12.85 1.98 2.25
CA LEU A 397 -13.31 0.62 2.57
C LEU A 397 -12.33 -0.46 2.11
N TYR A 398 -11.52 -0.17 1.09
CA TYR A 398 -10.49 -1.10 0.63
C TYR A 398 -9.41 -1.41 1.68
N PHE A 399 -9.25 -0.58 2.72
CA PHE A 399 -8.36 -0.91 3.84
C PHE A 399 -8.81 -2.16 4.62
N ALA A 400 -10.09 -2.55 4.52
CA ALA A 400 -10.62 -3.79 5.10
C ALA A 400 -9.87 -5.05 4.62
N ILE A 401 -9.24 -5.03 3.44
CA ILE A 401 -8.50 -6.20 2.95
C ILE A 401 -7.30 -6.55 3.83
N TYR A 402 -6.71 -5.58 4.54
CA TYR A 402 -5.47 -5.81 5.27
C TYR A 402 -5.73 -6.44 6.66
N PRO A 403 -4.81 -7.27 7.17
CA PRO A 403 -4.82 -7.68 8.57
C PRO A 403 -4.73 -6.48 9.53
N GLU A 404 -5.07 -6.70 10.80
CA GLU A 404 -4.87 -5.71 11.87
C GLU A 404 -3.40 -5.26 11.96
N ASP A 405 -3.17 -3.99 12.29
CA ASP A 405 -1.85 -3.34 12.41
C ASP A 405 -0.91 -3.40 11.20
N TYR A 406 -1.37 -3.91 10.07
CA TYR A 406 -0.55 -4.12 8.89
C TYR A 406 0.05 -2.80 8.38
N GLU A 407 1.37 -2.73 8.25
CA GLU A 407 2.03 -1.58 7.65
C GLU A 407 1.91 -1.62 6.12
N ILE A 408 1.05 -0.78 5.57
CA ILE A 408 0.66 -0.81 4.17
C ILE A 408 1.64 0.03 3.33
N PRO A 409 2.31 -0.54 2.31
CA PRO A 409 3.09 0.25 1.36
C PRO A 409 2.17 1.08 0.46
N ALA A 410 2.24 2.41 0.58
CA ALA A 410 1.36 3.35 -0.13
C ALA A 410 1.36 3.13 -1.66
N ARG A 411 2.54 2.85 -2.25
CA ARG A 411 2.66 2.56 -3.69
C ARG A 411 1.85 1.34 -4.13
N ASN A 412 1.85 0.29 -3.31
CA ASN A 412 1.09 -0.92 -3.64
C ASN A 412 -0.41 -0.63 -3.53
N LEU A 413 -0.82 0.11 -2.50
CA LEU A 413 -2.21 0.52 -2.31
C LEU A 413 -2.72 1.37 -3.49
N ILE A 414 -1.93 2.36 -3.92
CA ILE A 414 -2.23 3.21 -5.09
C ILE A 414 -2.42 2.34 -6.35
N GLN A 415 -1.48 1.42 -6.62
CA GLN A 415 -1.58 0.52 -7.77
C GLN A 415 -2.80 -0.39 -7.72
N LEU A 416 -3.20 -0.83 -6.52
CA LEU A 416 -4.42 -1.59 -6.33
C LEU A 416 -5.66 -0.73 -6.64
N TRP A 417 -5.75 0.50 -6.13
CA TRP A 417 -6.87 1.39 -6.43
C TRP A 417 -6.98 1.72 -7.92
N VAL A 418 -5.85 1.86 -8.61
CA VAL A 418 -5.82 2.02 -10.08
C VAL A 418 -6.34 0.76 -10.78
N ALA A 419 -5.86 -0.42 -10.38
CA ALA A 419 -6.28 -1.69 -10.98
C ALA A 419 -7.75 -2.05 -10.72
N GLU A 420 -8.29 -1.65 -9.56
CA GLU A 420 -9.72 -1.74 -9.24
C GLU A 420 -10.56 -0.68 -9.95
N GLY A 421 -9.92 0.34 -10.55
CA GLY A 421 -10.54 1.47 -11.23
C GLY A 421 -11.31 2.41 -10.32
N PHE A 422 -10.86 2.59 -9.07
CA PHE A 422 -11.44 3.57 -8.15
C PHE A 422 -11.09 5.02 -8.52
N ILE A 423 -10.09 5.21 -9.38
CA ILE A 423 -9.54 6.52 -9.72
C ILE A 423 -10.30 7.10 -10.92
N GLN A 424 -11.00 8.21 -10.68
CA GLN A 424 -11.77 8.92 -11.70
C GLN A 424 -10.89 9.98 -12.39
N ILE A 425 -10.90 10.02 -13.72
CA ILE A 425 -10.21 11.03 -14.51
C ILE A 425 -11.17 12.21 -14.73
N PRO A 426 -10.80 13.47 -14.43
CA PRO A 426 -11.62 14.63 -14.72
C PRO A 426 -11.83 14.82 -16.24
N GLU A 427 -13.08 15.03 -16.68
CA GLU A 427 -13.45 15.19 -18.10
C GLU A 427 -12.87 16.46 -18.76
N THR A 428 -12.43 17.44 -17.97
CA THR A 428 -12.02 18.79 -18.43
C THR A 428 -10.51 19.02 -18.45
N GLY A 429 -9.68 18.02 -18.14
CA GLY A 429 -8.23 18.10 -18.24
C GLY A 429 -7.72 17.59 -19.59
N THR A 430 -6.70 18.24 -20.16
CA THR A 430 -5.90 17.64 -21.24
C THR A 430 -5.47 16.24 -20.81
N SER A 431 -5.87 15.21 -21.56
CA SER A 431 -5.71 13.78 -21.21
C SER A 431 -4.28 13.31 -20.95
N ASP A 432 -3.29 14.20 -21.13
CA ASP A 432 -1.88 13.88 -21.19
C ASP A 432 -1.07 14.31 -19.95
N THR A 433 -1.68 14.99 -18.96
CA THR A 433 -0.91 15.68 -17.90
C THR A 433 -0.97 15.14 -16.47
N LEU A 434 -1.97 14.35 -16.05
CA LEU A 434 -2.01 13.76 -14.69
C LEU A 434 -2.05 12.24 -14.76
N ALA A 435 -1.07 11.56 -14.15
CA ALA A 435 -1.08 10.11 -14.10
C ALA A 435 -2.12 9.64 -13.06
N LEU A 436 -2.79 8.51 -13.31
CA LEU A 436 -3.76 7.93 -12.36
C LEU A 436 -3.16 7.73 -10.96
N GLU A 437 -1.87 7.39 -10.92
CA GLU A 437 -1.12 7.20 -9.70
C GLU A 437 -0.97 8.50 -8.89
N ASP A 438 -0.92 9.66 -9.56
CA ASP A 438 -0.83 10.97 -8.92
C ASP A 438 -2.19 11.35 -8.29
N ILE A 439 -3.31 11.07 -8.97
CA ILE A 439 -4.67 11.26 -8.42
C ILE A 439 -4.92 10.32 -7.23
N ALA A 440 -4.47 9.07 -7.34
CA ALA A 440 -4.58 8.09 -6.25
C ALA A 440 -3.74 8.47 -5.03
N GLU A 441 -2.56 9.07 -5.24
CA GLU A 441 -1.74 9.60 -4.16
C GLU A 441 -2.46 10.74 -3.43
N TYR A 442 -3.06 11.67 -4.19
CA TYR A 442 -3.91 12.73 -3.61
C TYR A 442 -5.12 12.17 -2.84
N TYR A 443 -5.77 11.11 -3.32
CA TYR A 443 -6.85 10.44 -2.56
C TYR A 443 -6.37 9.86 -1.22
N LEU A 444 -5.16 9.29 -1.18
CA LEU A 444 -4.57 8.80 0.06
C LEU A 444 -4.27 9.96 1.01
N GLU A 445 -3.74 11.06 0.50
CA GLU A 445 -3.48 12.29 1.26
C GLU A 445 -4.77 12.88 1.82
N GLU A 446 -5.87 12.91 1.06
CA GLU A 446 -7.19 13.34 1.57
C GLU A 446 -7.70 12.48 2.74
N LEU A 447 -7.49 11.15 2.69
CA LEU A 447 -7.86 10.24 3.79
C LEU A 447 -6.99 10.45 5.03
N VAL A 448 -5.72 10.77 4.83
CA VAL A 448 -4.78 11.10 5.90
C VAL A 448 -5.15 12.43 6.55
N ASP A 449 -5.43 13.46 5.75
CA ASP A 449 -5.88 14.79 6.18
C ASP A 449 -7.13 14.73 7.07
N ARG A 450 -8.02 13.78 6.79
CA ARG A 450 -9.26 13.53 7.56
C ARG A 450 -9.04 12.67 8.80
N SER A 451 -7.79 12.35 9.13
CA SER A 451 -7.40 11.45 10.24
C SER A 451 -7.99 10.04 10.15
N LEU A 452 -8.43 9.61 8.96
CA LEU A 452 -8.96 8.26 8.73
C LEU A 452 -7.85 7.24 8.44
N VAL A 453 -6.67 7.72 8.03
CA VAL A 453 -5.48 6.92 7.75
C VAL A 453 -4.27 7.58 8.41
N GLN A 454 -3.40 6.78 9.02
CA GLN A 454 -2.20 7.26 9.71
C GLN A 454 -0.95 7.07 8.86
N VAL A 455 -0.09 8.08 8.81
CA VAL A 455 1.22 7.98 8.15
C VAL A 455 2.19 7.21 9.05
N ALA A 456 2.58 6.01 8.62
CA ALA A 456 3.55 5.18 9.34
C ALA A 456 4.99 5.59 9.03
N SER A 457 5.28 5.94 7.78
CA SER A 457 6.57 6.53 7.40
C SER A 457 6.44 7.44 6.17
N LYS A 458 7.24 8.52 6.12
CA LYS A 458 7.34 9.43 4.96
C LYS A 458 8.48 9.01 4.03
N ARG A 459 8.37 9.30 2.71
CA ARG A 459 9.49 9.06 1.78
C ARG A 459 10.56 10.14 1.97
N SER A 460 11.73 9.89 1.40
CA SER A 460 12.85 10.85 1.47
C SER A 460 12.61 12.17 0.76
N GLY A 461 11.65 12.23 -0.16
CA GLY A 461 11.30 13.45 -0.90
C GLY A 461 9.91 13.98 -0.57
N GLY A 462 9.38 13.66 0.62
CA GLY A 462 7.98 13.96 0.97
C GLY A 462 6.98 12.85 0.58
N GLY A 463 5.72 13.04 0.99
CA GLY A 463 4.63 12.09 0.75
C GLY A 463 4.70 10.78 1.55
N VAL A 464 3.60 10.02 1.52
CA VAL A 464 3.40 8.80 2.32
C VAL A 464 4.19 7.63 1.75
N LYS A 465 5.16 7.08 2.50
CA LYS A 465 5.87 5.85 2.12
C LYS A 465 5.09 4.61 2.52
N THR A 466 4.67 4.58 3.78
CA THR A 466 3.81 3.54 4.35
C THR A 466 2.75 4.20 5.23
N CYS A 467 1.58 3.58 5.31
CA CYS A 467 0.46 4.02 6.13
C CYS A 467 -0.08 2.85 6.98
N ARG A 468 -0.91 3.18 7.97
CA ARG A 468 -1.68 2.25 8.80
C ARG A 468 -3.10 2.77 8.96
N ILE A 469 -4.04 1.88 9.20
CA ILE A 469 -5.40 2.22 9.61
C ILE A 469 -5.54 1.84 11.09
N HIS A 470 -6.20 2.69 11.88
CA HIS A 470 -6.48 2.38 13.28
C HIS A 470 -7.55 1.28 13.37
N ASP A 471 -7.48 0.37 14.33
CA ASP A 471 -8.36 -0.81 14.40
C ASP A 471 -9.84 -0.46 14.37
N LEU A 472 -10.30 0.50 15.18
CA LEU A 472 -11.71 0.94 15.14
C LEU A 472 -12.16 1.47 13.77
N LEU A 473 -11.27 2.14 13.02
CA LEU A 473 -11.56 2.60 11.66
C LEU A 473 -11.53 1.44 10.66
N ARG A 474 -10.67 0.44 10.89
CA ARG A 474 -10.67 -0.81 10.13
C ARG A 474 -11.96 -1.59 10.39
N ASP A 475 -12.41 -1.72 11.62
CA ASP A 475 -13.66 -2.38 12.00
C ASP A 475 -14.86 -1.71 11.31
N LEU A 476 -14.86 -0.38 11.23
CA LEU A 476 -15.80 0.37 10.41
C LEU A 476 -15.69 0.00 8.92
N CYS A 477 -14.48 -0.10 8.36
CA CYS A 477 -14.31 -0.55 6.97
C CYS A 477 -14.86 -1.97 6.76
N VAL A 478 -14.64 -2.88 7.70
CA VAL A 478 -15.13 -4.27 7.65
C VAL A 478 -16.66 -4.31 7.71
N SER A 479 -17.26 -3.60 8.68
CA SER A 479 -18.70 -3.60 8.87
C SER A 479 -19.44 -2.98 7.68
N GLU A 480 -18.96 -1.84 7.18
CA GLU A 480 -19.50 -1.19 5.99
C GLU A 480 -19.27 -2.01 4.71
N SER A 481 -18.12 -2.68 4.59
CA SER A 481 -17.85 -3.58 3.46
C SER A 481 -18.78 -4.78 3.46
N LYS A 482 -19.09 -5.35 4.63
CA LYS A 482 -20.05 -6.46 4.77
C LYS A 482 -21.48 -6.00 4.44
N ALA A 483 -21.90 -4.85 4.98
CA ALA A 483 -23.23 -4.28 4.73
C ALA A 483 -23.47 -3.96 3.24
N SER A 484 -22.41 -3.64 2.51
CA SER A 484 -22.46 -3.29 1.10
C SER A 484 -22.03 -4.40 0.13
N LYS A 485 -21.73 -5.60 0.65
CA LYS A 485 -21.17 -6.74 -0.10
C LYS A 485 -19.93 -6.37 -0.93
N PHE A 486 -19.12 -5.43 -0.43
CA PHE A 486 -17.98 -4.88 -1.16
C PHE A 486 -16.73 -5.77 -1.05
N ILE A 487 -16.41 -6.23 0.17
CA ILE A 487 -15.29 -7.12 0.47
C ILE A 487 -15.76 -8.14 1.51
N GLU A 488 -15.43 -9.42 1.29
CA GLU A 488 -15.55 -10.45 2.32
C GLU A 488 -14.16 -10.84 2.83
N ILE A 489 -14.05 -10.92 4.15
CA ILE A 489 -12.82 -11.27 4.85
C ILE A 489 -13.03 -12.65 5.47
N HIS A 490 -12.12 -13.56 5.15
CA HIS A 490 -12.15 -14.93 5.63
C HIS A 490 -10.85 -15.24 6.36
N ARG A 491 -10.97 -16.03 7.44
CA ARG A 491 -9.81 -16.53 8.17
C ARG A 491 -9.14 -17.65 7.38
N GLU A 492 -9.91 -18.66 6.97
CA GLU A 492 -9.46 -19.83 6.22
C GLU A 492 -9.93 -19.80 4.75
N LEU A 493 -9.17 -20.47 3.88
CA LEU A 493 -9.43 -20.55 2.43
C LEU A 493 -10.54 -21.57 2.10
N ASP A 494 -11.79 -21.24 2.43
CA ASP A 494 -12.97 -21.99 1.95
C ASP A 494 -13.64 -21.24 0.80
N ILE A 495 -13.10 -21.42 -0.41
CA ILE A 495 -13.60 -20.78 -1.64
C ILE A 495 -15.05 -21.19 -1.92
N ASN A 496 -15.53 -22.31 -1.39
CA ASN A 496 -16.87 -22.84 -1.67
C ASN A 496 -17.99 -22.14 -0.90
N LYS A 497 -17.66 -21.33 0.11
CA LYS A 497 -18.64 -20.61 0.94
C LYS A 497 -18.92 -19.18 0.50
N SER A 498 -18.17 -18.64 -0.47
CA SER A 498 -18.21 -17.22 -0.80
C SER A 498 -18.51 -16.96 -2.28
N ASN A 499 -19.53 -16.14 -2.51
CA ASN A 499 -19.85 -15.56 -3.82
C ASN A 499 -19.43 -14.08 -3.91
N SER A 500 -18.50 -13.62 -3.06
CA SER A 500 -18.05 -12.23 -3.06
C SER A 500 -17.13 -11.89 -4.23
N ARG A 501 -17.28 -10.64 -4.70
CA ARG A 501 -16.43 -10.04 -5.74
C ARG A 501 -15.00 -9.79 -5.29
N LYS A 502 -14.80 -9.52 -4.00
CA LYS A 502 -13.49 -9.22 -3.43
C LYS A 502 -13.29 -10.00 -2.15
N MET A 503 -12.22 -10.78 -2.11
CA MET A 503 -11.97 -11.71 -1.02
C MET A 503 -10.58 -11.48 -0.46
N SER A 504 -10.50 -11.34 0.87
CA SER A 504 -9.22 -11.30 1.58
C SER A 504 -9.11 -12.45 2.57
N PHE A 505 -7.97 -13.13 2.54
CA PHE A 505 -7.64 -14.24 3.44
C PHE A 505 -6.38 -13.89 4.23
N HIS A 506 -6.51 -13.88 5.56
CA HIS A 506 -5.41 -13.51 6.45
C HIS A 506 -4.59 -14.72 6.92
N HIS A 507 -5.20 -15.90 7.03
CA HIS A 507 -4.58 -17.08 7.65
C HIS A 507 -4.96 -18.39 6.95
N SER A 508 -4.36 -18.68 5.78
CA SER A 508 -4.51 -20.00 5.17
C SER A 508 -3.28 -20.86 5.40
N THR A 509 -3.50 -22.16 5.60
CA THR A 509 -2.47 -23.21 5.65
C THR A 509 -2.71 -24.31 4.61
N GLN A 510 -3.94 -24.47 4.08
CA GLN A 510 -4.31 -25.50 3.10
C GLN A 510 -5.45 -25.06 2.18
N PHE A 511 -5.42 -25.53 0.93
CA PHE A 511 -6.49 -25.37 -0.05
C PHE A 511 -7.40 -26.61 -0.01
N SER A 512 -8.49 -26.59 0.75
CA SER A 512 -9.41 -27.73 0.81
C SER A 512 -10.35 -27.76 -0.39
N SER A 513 -10.17 -28.74 -1.27
CA SER A 513 -11.06 -28.96 -2.40
C SER A 513 -12.27 -29.81 -2.00
N SER A 514 -13.50 -29.32 -2.24
CA SER A 514 -14.70 -30.17 -2.27
C SER A 514 -15.15 -30.37 -3.72
N PRO A 515 -15.53 -31.58 -4.17
CA PRO A 515 -15.72 -31.88 -5.59
C PRO A 515 -16.99 -31.30 -6.25
N ASN A 516 -17.92 -30.68 -5.51
CA ASN A 516 -19.35 -30.83 -5.87
C ASN A 516 -20.23 -29.57 -5.95
N LYS A 517 -19.72 -28.38 -6.28
CA LYS A 517 -20.60 -27.28 -6.70
C LYS A 517 -20.14 -26.62 -8.00
N ASN A 518 -20.98 -26.69 -9.03
CA ASN A 518 -20.93 -25.85 -10.23
C ASN A 518 -21.26 -24.38 -9.86
N ASN A 519 -20.49 -23.78 -8.94
CA ASN A 519 -20.67 -22.37 -8.63
C ASN A 519 -19.95 -21.54 -9.69
N HIS A 520 -20.68 -20.60 -10.28
CA HIS A 520 -20.08 -19.50 -11.02
C HIS A 520 -19.40 -18.59 -10.00
N PHE A 521 -18.07 -18.56 -10.01
CA PHE A 521 -17.33 -17.69 -9.11
C PHE A 521 -17.22 -16.30 -9.74
N HIS A 522 -17.82 -15.32 -9.06
CA HIS A 522 -17.86 -13.92 -9.45
C HIS A 522 -16.73 -13.10 -8.81
N THR A 523 -15.60 -13.76 -8.46
CA THR A 523 -14.51 -13.09 -7.74
C THR A 523 -13.60 -12.34 -8.71
N HIS A 524 -13.53 -11.02 -8.52
CA HIS A 524 -12.71 -10.08 -9.29
C HIS A 524 -11.39 -9.75 -8.57
N SER A 525 -11.34 -9.87 -7.24
CA SER A 525 -10.12 -9.56 -6.47
C SER A 525 -9.85 -10.59 -5.37
N LEU A 526 -8.62 -11.07 -5.30
CA LEU A 526 -8.16 -12.03 -4.29
C LEU A 526 -6.90 -11.54 -3.60
N PHE A 527 -6.93 -11.50 -2.26
CA PHE A 527 -5.79 -11.17 -1.40
C PHE A 527 -5.47 -12.33 -0.48
N LEU A 528 -4.23 -12.81 -0.54
CA LEU A 528 -3.72 -13.88 0.31
C LEU A 528 -2.51 -13.36 1.11
N PHE A 529 -2.70 -13.18 2.42
CA PHE A 529 -1.68 -12.70 3.35
C PHE A 529 -1.04 -13.82 4.20
N GLY A 530 -1.65 -15.01 4.25
CA GLY A 530 -1.22 -16.18 5.04
C GLY A 530 0.05 -16.89 4.54
N GLU A 531 0.52 -17.90 5.29
CA GLU A 531 1.73 -18.69 5.01
C GLU A 531 1.46 -19.85 4.03
N GLU A 532 2.53 -20.29 3.35
CA GLU A 532 2.67 -21.49 2.50
C GLU A 532 1.37 -22.22 2.11
N LEU A 533 0.81 -21.90 0.94
CA LEU A 533 -0.24 -22.73 0.34
C LEU A 533 0.41 -23.89 -0.40
N THR A 534 0.28 -25.09 0.14
CA THR A 534 0.55 -26.33 -0.58
C THR A 534 -0.75 -26.83 -1.22
N TRP A 535 -0.64 -27.39 -2.42
CA TRP A 535 -1.77 -28.03 -3.10
C TRP A 535 -1.70 -29.53 -2.87
N ASP A 536 -2.72 -30.13 -2.24
CA ASP A 536 -2.75 -31.58 -2.01
C ASP A 536 -2.78 -32.41 -3.32
N ASP A 537 -3.30 -31.82 -4.40
CA ASP A 537 -3.33 -32.38 -5.76
C ASP A 537 -3.18 -31.24 -6.78
N GLU A 538 -1.95 -31.09 -7.29
CA GLU A 538 -1.55 -30.05 -8.25
C GLU A 538 -2.47 -29.94 -9.46
N SER A 539 -3.05 -31.06 -9.91
CA SER A 539 -3.89 -31.14 -11.10
C SER A 539 -5.33 -30.64 -10.85
N LYS A 540 -5.87 -30.87 -9.65
CA LYS A 540 -7.21 -30.43 -9.25
C LYS A 540 -7.19 -28.97 -8.79
N GLY A 541 -6.15 -28.60 -8.06
CA GLY A 541 -5.92 -27.25 -7.57
C GLY A 541 -5.87 -26.20 -8.67
N CYS A 542 -5.00 -26.41 -9.67
CA CYS A 542 -4.88 -25.52 -10.82
C CYS A 542 -6.18 -25.40 -11.64
N LYS A 543 -6.94 -26.49 -11.77
CA LYS A 543 -8.24 -26.49 -12.46
C LYS A 543 -9.28 -25.67 -11.70
N GLN A 544 -9.30 -25.78 -10.37
CA GLN A 544 -10.21 -25.00 -9.53
C GLN A 544 -9.84 -23.52 -9.54
N PHE A 545 -8.57 -23.17 -9.32
CA PHE A 545 -8.10 -21.79 -9.37
C PHE A 545 -8.47 -21.10 -10.70
N ARG A 546 -8.29 -21.82 -11.80
CA ARG A 546 -8.70 -21.37 -13.14
C ARG A 546 -10.21 -21.11 -13.25
N LYS A 547 -11.04 -21.98 -12.67
CA LYS A 547 -12.50 -21.82 -12.70
C LYS A 547 -12.96 -20.69 -11.77
N SER A 548 -12.34 -20.58 -10.59
CA SER A 548 -12.76 -19.66 -9.54
C SER A 548 -12.36 -18.20 -9.79
N PHE A 549 -11.27 -17.97 -10.52
CA PHE A 549 -10.70 -16.62 -10.68
C PHE A 549 -10.61 -16.18 -12.14
N LYS A 550 -11.46 -16.72 -13.03
CA LYS A 550 -11.49 -16.37 -14.46
C LYS A 550 -11.77 -14.88 -14.70
N LEU A 551 -12.57 -14.26 -13.82
CA LEU A 551 -12.92 -12.84 -13.87
C LEU A 551 -11.98 -11.95 -13.06
N ALA A 552 -10.89 -12.50 -12.50
CA ALA A 552 -10.01 -11.76 -11.63
C ALA A 552 -9.27 -10.63 -12.35
N ARG A 553 -9.35 -9.43 -11.75
CA ARG A 553 -8.61 -8.22 -12.10
C ARG A 553 -7.42 -8.00 -11.19
N VAL A 554 -7.53 -8.41 -9.93
CA VAL A 554 -6.49 -8.25 -8.92
C VAL A 554 -6.18 -9.59 -8.25
N LEU A 555 -4.91 -9.99 -8.33
CA LEU A 555 -4.36 -11.12 -7.57
C LEU A 555 -3.17 -10.63 -6.74
N HIS A 556 -3.31 -10.68 -5.41
CA HIS A 556 -2.25 -10.34 -4.46
C HIS A 556 -1.89 -11.55 -3.61
N LEU A 557 -0.80 -12.22 -3.96
CA LEU A 557 -0.30 -13.45 -3.36
C LEU A 557 1.02 -13.13 -2.63
N ASN A 558 0.94 -12.62 -1.39
CA ASN A 558 2.09 -11.98 -0.72
C ASN A 558 3.08 -12.97 -0.08
N LYS A 559 2.57 -14.04 0.54
CA LYS A 559 3.34 -15.06 1.29
C LYS A 559 3.02 -16.49 0.83
N VAL A 560 2.48 -16.62 -0.38
CA VAL A 560 2.19 -17.91 -1.00
C VAL A 560 3.39 -18.32 -1.84
N LEU A 561 3.99 -19.47 -1.56
CA LEU A 561 4.94 -20.13 -2.46
C LEU A 561 4.14 -21.02 -3.41
N LEU A 562 4.19 -20.73 -4.70
CA LEU A 562 3.61 -21.61 -5.71
C LEU A 562 4.73 -22.45 -6.32
N ASP A 563 4.71 -23.74 -6.04
CA ASP A 563 5.60 -24.71 -6.67
C ASP A 563 5.37 -24.82 -8.18
N LEU A 564 4.12 -24.63 -8.62
CA LEU A 564 3.72 -24.72 -10.02
C LEU A 564 3.03 -23.48 -10.56
N PRO A 565 3.27 -23.15 -11.85
CA PRO A 565 2.57 -22.06 -12.53
C PRO A 565 1.09 -22.43 -12.67
N PRO A 566 0.14 -21.56 -12.29
CA PRO A 566 -1.25 -21.80 -12.63
C PRO A 566 -1.36 -21.65 -14.15
N SER A 567 -1.40 -22.75 -14.89
CA SER A 567 -1.66 -22.75 -16.34
C SER A 567 -2.97 -22.03 -16.70
N GLY A 568 -3.82 -21.76 -15.71
CA GLY A 568 -4.99 -20.88 -15.77
C GLY A 568 -4.71 -19.38 -15.88
N LEU A 569 -3.53 -18.88 -15.47
CA LEU A 569 -3.21 -17.43 -15.50
C LEU A 569 -3.36 -16.85 -16.90
N LYS A 570 -2.93 -17.58 -17.94
CA LYS A 570 -3.03 -17.15 -19.35
C LYS A 570 -4.47 -16.90 -19.84
N LEU A 571 -5.47 -17.30 -19.04
CA LEU A 571 -6.90 -17.20 -19.35
C LEU A 571 -7.61 -16.13 -18.54
N MET A 572 -6.92 -15.53 -17.57
CA MET A 572 -7.41 -14.42 -16.75
C MET A 572 -7.22 -13.11 -17.53
N ILE A 573 -7.91 -13.00 -18.66
CA ILE A 573 -7.73 -11.89 -19.60
C ILE A 573 -8.07 -10.52 -18.99
N HIS A 574 -8.84 -10.50 -17.90
CA HIS A 574 -9.25 -9.28 -17.18
C HIS A 574 -8.22 -8.82 -16.14
N LEU A 575 -7.15 -9.59 -15.93
CA LEU A 575 -6.13 -9.31 -14.92
C LEU A 575 -5.39 -8.00 -15.21
N ARG A 576 -5.42 -7.08 -14.24
CA ARG A 576 -4.75 -5.77 -14.28
C ARG A 576 -3.60 -5.69 -13.27
N TYR A 577 -3.73 -6.34 -12.12
CA TYR A 577 -2.70 -6.38 -11.08
C TYR A 577 -2.36 -7.82 -10.70
N LEU A 578 -1.07 -8.17 -10.79
CA LEU A 578 -0.53 -9.42 -10.28
C LEU A 578 0.65 -9.15 -9.35
N LYS A 579 0.52 -9.58 -8.10
CA LYS A 579 1.64 -9.73 -7.18
C LYS A 579 1.76 -11.17 -6.74
N ILE A 580 2.94 -11.75 -6.92
CA ILE A 580 3.22 -13.14 -6.60
C ILE A 580 4.66 -13.31 -6.08
N LYS A 581 4.81 -14.13 -5.05
CA LYS A 581 6.10 -14.67 -4.61
C LYS A 581 6.17 -16.14 -5.04
N THR A 582 7.34 -16.62 -5.46
CA THR A 582 7.57 -18.03 -5.77
C THR A 582 9.03 -18.39 -5.48
N ASP A 583 9.32 -19.65 -5.23
CA ASP A 583 10.62 -20.23 -4.90
C ASP A 583 11.18 -21.15 -5.99
N SER A 584 10.40 -21.44 -7.05
CA SER A 584 10.72 -22.50 -8.02
C SER A 584 10.97 -22.00 -9.45
N ARG A 585 11.26 -22.92 -10.38
CA ARG A 585 11.27 -22.68 -11.84
C ARG A 585 9.91 -22.18 -12.40
N SER A 586 8.86 -22.16 -11.59
CA SER A 586 7.53 -21.68 -12.00
C SER A 586 7.52 -20.20 -12.41
N ALA A 587 8.46 -19.39 -11.94
CA ALA A 587 8.57 -17.97 -12.31
C ALA A 587 8.64 -17.75 -13.83
N GLU A 588 9.42 -18.56 -14.56
CA GLU A 588 9.52 -18.48 -16.02
C GLU A 588 8.18 -18.79 -16.69
N ASN A 589 7.53 -19.87 -16.23
CA ASN A 589 6.22 -20.28 -16.74
C ASN A 589 5.11 -19.25 -16.41
N ILE A 590 5.20 -18.57 -15.27
CA ILE A 590 4.31 -17.45 -14.91
C ILE A 590 4.52 -16.31 -15.90
N LEU A 591 5.77 -15.88 -16.11
CA LEU A 591 6.12 -14.82 -17.06
C LEU A 591 5.63 -15.14 -18.48
N ASP A 592 5.77 -16.39 -18.93
CA ASP A 592 5.26 -16.86 -20.23
C ASP A 592 3.74 -16.84 -20.30
N SER A 593 3.07 -17.22 -19.21
CA SER A 593 1.60 -17.24 -19.14
C SER A 593 1.02 -15.83 -19.17
N ILE A 594 1.61 -14.90 -18.42
CA ILE A 594 1.11 -13.51 -18.31
C ILE A 594 1.48 -12.66 -19.52
N SER A 595 2.47 -13.08 -20.32
CA SER A 595 2.90 -12.39 -21.53
C SER A 595 1.80 -12.16 -22.57
N ASN A 596 0.66 -12.86 -22.45
CA ASN A 596 -0.50 -12.70 -23.33
C ASN A 596 -1.65 -11.88 -22.68
N LEU A 597 -1.49 -11.42 -21.44
CA LEU A 597 -2.52 -10.69 -20.69
C LEU A 597 -2.47 -9.20 -21.03
N ARG A 598 -3.20 -8.81 -22.07
CA ARG A 598 -3.20 -7.45 -22.63
C ARG A 598 -3.65 -6.36 -21.65
N ASN A 599 -4.46 -6.74 -20.66
CA ASN A 599 -4.99 -5.84 -19.64
C ASN A 599 -4.06 -5.64 -18.44
N LEU A 600 -2.92 -6.33 -18.38
CA LEU A 600 -2.01 -6.26 -17.24
C LEU A 600 -1.35 -4.87 -17.15
N GLU A 601 -1.55 -4.20 -16.02
CA GLU A 601 -1.03 -2.86 -15.71
C GLU A 601 0.13 -2.94 -14.70
N THR A 602 0.05 -3.85 -13.73
CA THR A 602 1.07 -4.01 -12.68
C THR A 602 1.48 -5.47 -12.52
N LEU A 603 2.80 -5.71 -12.59
CA LEU A 603 3.41 -6.99 -12.25
C LEU A 603 4.46 -6.82 -11.15
N HIS A 604 4.23 -7.48 -10.02
CA HIS A 604 5.18 -7.65 -8.93
C HIS A 604 5.52 -9.13 -8.78
N LEU A 605 6.71 -9.53 -9.22
CA LEU A 605 7.19 -10.91 -9.10
C LEU A 605 8.42 -10.96 -8.20
N SER A 606 8.35 -11.75 -7.13
CA SER A 606 9.50 -12.04 -6.26
C SER A 606 9.87 -13.51 -6.39
N CYS A 607 11.13 -13.81 -6.68
CA CYS A 607 11.61 -15.18 -6.84
C CYS A 607 13.07 -15.35 -6.43
N ASP A 608 13.39 -16.35 -5.61
CA ASP A 608 14.77 -16.58 -5.16
C ASP A 608 15.58 -17.45 -6.15
N TRP A 609 15.07 -17.64 -7.38
CA TRP A 609 15.72 -18.40 -8.46
C TRP A 609 16.19 -17.52 -9.63
N VAL A 610 16.93 -18.14 -10.55
CA VAL A 610 17.34 -17.54 -11.83
C VAL A 610 16.17 -17.63 -12.82
N VAL A 611 15.80 -16.51 -13.46
CA VAL A 611 14.60 -16.44 -14.32
C VAL A 611 14.91 -15.78 -15.65
N SER A 612 14.45 -16.34 -16.77
CA SER A 612 14.47 -15.68 -18.08
C SER A 612 13.22 -14.82 -18.31
N ILE A 613 13.39 -13.62 -18.88
CA ILE A 613 12.27 -12.73 -19.22
C ILE A 613 11.85 -12.97 -20.69
N PRO A 614 10.61 -13.42 -20.95
CA PRO A 614 10.13 -13.65 -22.31
C PRO A 614 9.89 -12.34 -23.06
N ILE A 615 10.26 -12.31 -24.35
CA ILE A 615 10.15 -11.13 -25.22
C ILE A 615 8.73 -10.56 -25.31
N LYS A 616 7.71 -11.42 -25.17
CA LYS A 616 6.31 -11.04 -25.29
C LYS A 616 5.85 -10.08 -24.19
N ILE A 617 6.53 -10.01 -23.05
CA ILE A 617 6.23 -9.04 -21.98
C ILE A 617 6.34 -7.60 -22.49
N TRP A 618 7.30 -7.32 -23.37
CA TRP A 618 7.52 -5.99 -23.94
C TRP A 618 6.46 -5.61 -24.99
N LYS A 619 5.53 -6.52 -25.28
CA LYS A 619 4.34 -6.26 -26.11
C LYS A 619 3.11 -5.84 -25.29
N LEU A 620 3.17 -5.92 -23.96
CA LEU A 620 2.05 -5.57 -23.08
C LEU A 620 1.84 -4.05 -23.02
N LYS A 621 1.00 -3.53 -23.92
CA LYS A 621 0.81 -2.08 -24.11
C LYS A 621 0.22 -1.34 -22.90
N ARG A 622 -0.55 -2.01 -22.05
CA ARG A 622 -1.13 -1.41 -20.83
C ARG A 622 -0.24 -1.48 -19.60
N LEU A 623 0.90 -2.18 -19.67
CA LEU A 623 1.79 -2.36 -18.53
C LEU A 623 2.42 -1.03 -18.10
N ARG A 624 2.23 -0.68 -16.82
CA ARG A 624 2.72 0.55 -16.17
C ARG A 624 3.84 0.29 -15.19
N HIS A 625 3.77 -0.83 -14.48
CA HIS A 625 4.69 -1.17 -13.42
C HIS A 625 5.21 -2.59 -13.58
N PHE A 626 6.51 -2.71 -13.83
CA PHE A 626 7.22 -3.98 -13.89
C PHE A 626 8.26 -4.03 -12.78
N ASN A 627 7.95 -4.73 -11.70
CA ASN A 627 8.81 -4.85 -10.52
C ASN A 627 9.18 -6.31 -10.31
N LEU A 628 10.44 -6.63 -10.63
CA LEU A 628 11.03 -7.92 -10.29
C LEU A 628 11.84 -7.77 -9.00
N ARG A 629 11.81 -8.82 -8.18
CA ARG A 629 12.74 -9.02 -7.07
C ARG A 629 13.24 -10.44 -7.17
N ILE A 630 14.26 -10.63 -7.99
CA ILE A 630 14.77 -11.97 -8.28
C ILE A 630 16.24 -12.13 -7.95
N LYS A 631 16.64 -13.36 -7.61
CA LYS A 631 18.03 -13.67 -7.28
C LYS A 631 18.94 -13.30 -8.44
N GLU A 632 18.57 -13.73 -9.66
CA GLU A 632 19.33 -13.50 -10.88
C GLU A 632 18.43 -13.61 -12.13
N ILE A 633 18.85 -13.02 -13.26
CA ILE A 633 18.21 -13.22 -14.57
C ILE A 633 19.22 -13.88 -15.49
N SER A 634 18.90 -15.07 -16.01
CA SER A 634 19.79 -15.84 -16.88
C SER A 634 19.87 -15.27 -18.29
N GLN A 635 18.74 -14.80 -18.84
CA GLN A 635 18.64 -14.29 -20.20
C GLN A 635 17.55 -13.23 -20.31
N MET A 636 17.79 -12.22 -21.14
CA MET A 636 16.76 -11.27 -21.57
C MET A 636 16.73 -11.24 -23.09
N SER A 637 15.58 -11.57 -23.68
CA SER A 637 15.44 -11.55 -25.14
C SER A 637 15.51 -10.12 -25.68
N ARG A 638 16.25 -9.90 -26.77
CA ARG A 638 16.32 -8.61 -27.48
C ARG A 638 14.92 -8.12 -27.84
N VAL A 639 14.55 -6.94 -27.36
CA VAL A 639 13.38 -6.24 -27.91
C VAL A 639 13.67 -5.87 -29.35
N THR A 640 12.75 -6.22 -30.25
CA THR A 640 12.86 -5.78 -31.64
C THR A 640 12.74 -4.25 -31.69
N ASN A 641 13.48 -3.58 -32.58
CA ASN A 641 13.61 -2.11 -32.64
C ASN A 641 12.28 -1.32 -32.75
N ASN A 642 11.13 -1.99 -32.91
CA ASN A 642 9.82 -1.39 -33.13
C ASN A 642 8.88 -1.40 -31.91
N GLU A 643 9.25 -1.99 -30.78
CA GLU A 643 8.34 -2.11 -29.63
C GLU A 643 8.45 -0.92 -28.66
N ARG A 644 7.46 -0.03 -28.73
CA ARG A 644 7.29 1.11 -27.81
C ARG A 644 6.34 0.76 -26.66
N MET A 645 6.81 0.89 -25.42
CA MET A 645 6.08 0.68 -24.16
C MET A 645 5.60 2.01 -23.58
N SER A 646 4.61 2.62 -24.24
CA SER A 646 4.16 3.98 -23.93
C SER A 646 3.62 4.15 -22.51
N ASN A 647 3.04 3.12 -21.89
CA ASN A 647 2.44 3.25 -20.56
C ASN A 647 3.41 2.89 -19.42
N LEU A 648 4.60 2.36 -19.71
CA LEU A 648 5.52 1.89 -18.69
C LEU A 648 6.14 3.06 -17.93
N GLN A 649 5.83 3.16 -16.64
CA GLN A 649 6.31 4.21 -15.74
C GLN A 649 7.38 3.72 -14.77
N THR A 650 7.37 2.44 -14.40
CA THR A 650 8.35 1.87 -13.46
C THR A 650 8.90 0.56 -14.00
N LEU A 651 10.23 0.47 -14.01
CA LEU A 651 10.98 -0.72 -14.37
C LEU A 651 12.03 -0.98 -13.28
N CYS A 652 11.89 -2.03 -12.46
CA CYS A 652 12.79 -2.29 -11.33
C CYS A 652 13.49 -3.65 -11.39
N GLU A 653 14.77 -3.63 -11.00
CA GLU A 653 15.69 -4.77 -10.84
C GLU A 653 15.97 -5.53 -12.14
N VAL A 654 16.24 -4.79 -13.22
CA VAL A 654 16.64 -5.35 -14.53
C VAL A 654 18.16 -5.51 -14.59
N PRO A 655 18.68 -6.67 -15.04
CA PRO A 655 20.11 -6.89 -15.21
C PRO A 655 20.66 -6.03 -16.35
N LEU A 656 21.88 -5.55 -16.21
CA LEU A 656 22.59 -4.86 -17.27
C LEU A 656 23.33 -5.83 -18.19
N TYR A 657 22.60 -6.41 -19.14
CA TYR A 657 23.16 -7.17 -20.26
C TYR A 657 23.15 -6.33 -21.55
N SER A 658 23.80 -6.83 -22.60
CA SER A 658 23.89 -6.16 -23.90
C SER A 658 22.51 -5.79 -24.47
N GLU A 659 21.52 -6.65 -24.24
CA GLU A 659 20.14 -6.51 -24.66
C GLU A 659 19.43 -5.40 -23.89
N THR A 660 19.63 -5.32 -22.58
CA THR A 660 19.09 -4.24 -21.74
C THR A 660 19.67 -2.90 -22.13
N ILE A 661 20.98 -2.83 -22.40
CA ILE A 661 21.65 -1.61 -22.84
C ILE A 661 21.08 -1.16 -24.19
N SER A 662 20.94 -2.08 -25.15
CA SER A 662 20.30 -1.79 -26.44
C SER A 662 18.87 -1.27 -26.27
N MET A 663 18.10 -1.84 -25.35
CA MET A 663 16.73 -1.41 -25.06
C MET A 663 16.66 -0.02 -24.45
N LEU A 664 17.55 0.27 -23.47
CA LEU A 664 17.61 1.55 -22.79
C LEU A 664 18.16 2.66 -23.69
N ASN A 665 19.04 2.33 -24.63
CA ASN A 665 19.58 3.28 -25.61
C ASN A 665 18.58 3.63 -26.73
N ASN A 666 17.65 2.74 -27.03
CA ASN A 666 16.69 2.95 -28.09
C ASN A 666 15.70 4.07 -27.71
N ASN A 667 15.89 5.22 -28.36
CA ASN A 667 15.10 6.42 -28.16
C ASN A 667 13.65 6.18 -28.59
N GLY A 668 12.77 5.96 -27.60
CA GLY A 668 11.35 5.73 -27.82
C GLY A 668 10.81 4.42 -27.24
N SER A 669 11.65 3.51 -26.73
CA SER A 669 11.18 2.29 -26.05
C SER A 669 10.35 2.61 -24.81
N PHE A 670 10.80 3.57 -23.99
CA PHE A 670 10.21 3.89 -22.68
C PHE A 670 9.97 5.39 -22.47
N PRO A 671 9.08 6.03 -23.26
CA PRO A 671 8.92 7.49 -23.25
C PRO A 671 8.37 8.06 -21.94
N ASN A 672 7.69 7.24 -21.13
CA ASN A 672 7.04 7.66 -19.88
C ASN A 672 7.68 7.08 -18.61
N LEU A 673 8.89 6.55 -18.72
CA LEU A 673 9.57 5.91 -17.58
C LEU A 673 9.96 6.95 -16.53
N LYS A 674 9.34 6.86 -15.35
CA LYS A 674 9.63 7.73 -14.18
C LYS A 674 10.67 7.13 -13.26
N LYS A 675 10.72 5.79 -13.15
CA LYS A 675 11.63 5.08 -12.24
C LYS A 675 12.30 3.88 -12.90
N LEU A 676 13.62 3.81 -12.76
CA LEU A 676 14.45 2.71 -13.26
C LEU A 676 15.25 2.04 -12.12
N GLY A 677 15.33 0.72 -12.12
CA GLY A 677 16.13 -0.08 -11.20
C GLY A 677 17.02 -1.05 -11.97
N LEU A 678 18.34 -0.92 -11.83
CA LEU A 678 19.34 -1.73 -12.52
C LEU A 678 20.12 -2.61 -11.53
N CYS A 679 20.47 -3.82 -11.95
CA CYS A 679 21.27 -4.77 -11.19
C CYS A 679 22.49 -5.24 -12.00
N PHE A 680 23.63 -5.38 -11.34
CA PHE A 680 24.87 -5.91 -11.91
C PHE A 680 25.27 -7.20 -11.18
N TYR A 681 25.45 -8.29 -11.93
CA TYR A 681 25.83 -9.61 -11.42
C TYR A 681 27.22 -9.99 -11.98
N PRO A 682 28.28 -10.03 -11.16
CA PRO A 682 29.65 -10.24 -11.64
C PRO A 682 29.94 -11.65 -12.17
N ASN A 683 29.16 -12.66 -11.77
CA ASN A 683 29.48 -14.08 -12.03
C ASN A 683 29.19 -14.57 -13.47
N PHE A 684 28.51 -13.77 -14.31
CA PHE A 684 28.09 -14.18 -15.66
C PHE A 684 28.86 -13.54 -16.82
N GLN A 685 29.88 -12.71 -16.55
CA GLN A 685 30.78 -12.26 -17.63
C GLN A 685 31.65 -13.41 -18.21
N GLN A 686 31.64 -14.59 -17.60
CA GLN A 686 32.39 -15.77 -18.06
C GLN A 686 31.58 -16.73 -18.96
N SER A 687 30.26 -16.59 -19.06
CA SER A 687 29.40 -17.49 -19.85
C SER A 687 28.85 -16.81 -21.11
N SER A 688 29.60 -16.95 -22.21
CA SER A 688 29.21 -16.90 -23.64
C SER A 688 28.30 -15.78 -24.20
N THR A 689 27.77 -14.88 -23.39
CA THR A 689 27.08 -13.64 -23.81
C THR A 689 28.01 -12.49 -23.45
N GLY A 690 28.53 -11.81 -24.48
CA GLY A 690 29.66 -10.88 -24.36
C GLY A 690 29.52 -9.86 -23.23
N ALA A 691 30.64 -9.55 -22.58
CA ALA A 691 30.73 -8.52 -21.56
C ALA A 691 29.98 -7.25 -22.02
N ALA A 692 28.99 -6.83 -21.23
CA ALA A 692 28.14 -5.71 -21.61
C ALA A 692 29.00 -4.43 -21.74
N ASN A 693 29.03 -3.82 -22.93
CA ASN A 693 29.77 -2.58 -23.13
C ASN A 693 29.00 -1.39 -22.53
N LEU A 694 29.24 -1.15 -21.24
CA LEU A 694 28.64 -0.06 -20.48
C LEU A 694 28.97 1.33 -21.06
N SER A 695 30.02 1.49 -21.85
CA SER A 695 30.38 2.77 -22.48
C SER A 695 29.33 3.27 -23.48
N SER A 696 28.49 2.35 -23.98
CA SER A 696 27.42 2.67 -24.93
C SER A 696 26.12 3.07 -24.27
N LEU A 697 25.94 2.84 -22.96
CA LEU A 697 24.69 3.15 -22.27
C LEU A 697 24.44 4.67 -22.28
N SER A 698 23.24 5.12 -22.60
CA SER A 698 22.87 6.53 -22.57
C SER A 698 21.38 6.67 -22.27
N MET A 699 21.06 7.30 -21.14
CA MET A 699 19.68 7.49 -20.69
C MET A 699 19.23 8.97 -20.76
N ASN A 700 20.02 9.85 -21.39
CA ASN A 700 19.72 11.29 -21.44
C ASN A 700 18.40 11.62 -22.13
N HIS A 701 17.96 10.76 -23.06
CA HIS A 701 16.71 10.93 -23.79
C HIS A 701 15.47 10.56 -22.95
N LEU A 702 15.64 9.91 -21.79
CA LEU A 702 14.54 9.55 -20.88
C LEU A 702 14.09 10.78 -20.07
N SER A 703 13.35 11.67 -20.73
CA SER A 703 12.96 12.99 -20.22
C SER A 703 11.98 13.01 -19.05
N LYS A 704 11.45 11.85 -18.62
CA LYS A 704 10.59 11.70 -17.43
C LYS A 704 11.23 10.91 -16.28
N LEU A 705 12.45 10.38 -16.46
CA LEU A 705 13.13 9.56 -15.47
C LEU A 705 13.67 10.40 -14.30
N CYS A 706 12.93 10.44 -13.20
CA CYS A 706 13.27 11.20 -12.00
C CYS A 706 13.98 10.37 -10.92
N THR A 707 13.85 9.03 -10.94
CA THR A 707 14.44 8.14 -9.93
C THR A 707 15.19 6.98 -10.56
N ILE A 708 16.42 6.76 -10.12
CA ILE A 708 17.19 5.56 -10.44
C ILE A 708 17.67 4.82 -9.17
N LYS A 709 17.63 3.49 -9.21
CA LYS A 709 18.25 2.60 -8.23
C LYS A 709 19.23 1.69 -8.96
N ILE A 710 20.45 1.60 -8.48
CA ILE A 710 21.50 0.73 -9.01
C ILE A 710 21.95 -0.21 -7.90
N ARG A 711 22.04 -1.51 -8.20
CA ARG A 711 22.63 -2.54 -7.35
C ARG A 711 23.86 -3.12 -8.05
N GLY A 712 25.02 -3.10 -7.40
CA GLY A 712 26.28 -3.59 -7.98
C GLY A 712 27.17 -2.49 -8.58
N ASP A 713 28.32 -2.91 -9.09
CA ASP A 713 29.44 -2.04 -9.50
C ASP A 713 29.30 -1.44 -10.90
N LEU A 714 28.45 -0.42 -11.03
CA LEU A 714 28.44 0.44 -12.23
C LEU A 714 29.55 1.51 -12.21
N PHE A 715 30.20 1.72 -11.05
CA PHE A 715 31.02 2.90 -10.76
C PHE A 715 32.50 2.58 -10.53
N ASN A 716 33.01 1.45 -11.04
CA ASN A 716 34.43 1.11 -10.92
C ASN A 716 35.30 2.02 -11.83
N PRO A 717 36.14 2.91 -11.26
CA PRO A 717 37.01 3.82 -12.01
C PRO A 717 38.18 3.10 -12.70
N PHE A 718 38.50 1.85 -12.33
CA PHE A 718 39.54 1.03 -12.97
C PHE A 718 39.05 0.24 -14.19
N SER A 719 37.76 0.33 -14.52
CA SER A 719 37.31 -0.09 -15.86
C SER A 719 37.68 1.01 -16.87
N ALA A 720 38.15 0.65 -18.07
CA ALA A 720 38.51 1.59 -19.13
C ALA A 720 37.34 2.52 -19.60
N ASN A 721 36.17 2.45 -18.94
CA ASN A 721 34.88 2.99 -19.34
C ASN A 721 34.21 3.83 -18.22
N GLY A 722 35.01 4.59 -17.47
CA GLY A 722 34.57 5.41 -16.33
C GLY A 722 33.29 6.23 -16.54
N PHE A 723 32.56 6.42 -15.43
CA PHE A 723 31.29 7.12 -15.33
C PHE A 723 31.29 8.49 -16.06
N LYS A 724 30.36 8.71 -16.99
CA LYS A 724 30.14 10.00 -17.66
C LYS A 724 28.86 10.65 -17.12
N SER A 725 28.92 11.91 -16.70
CA SER A 725 27.72 12.67 -16.28
C SER A 725 26.65 12.75 -17.36
N THR A 726 27.02 12.51 -18.63
CA THR A 726 26.12 12.36 -19.78
C THR A 726 25.41 11.01 -19.83
N PHE A 727 25.45 10.19 -18.78
CA PHE A 727 24.65 8.96 -18.73
C PHE A 727 23.22 9.20 -18.27
N PHE A 728 23.01 10.22 -17.43
CA PHE A 728 21.72 10.46 -16.78
C PHE A 728 21.00 11.68 -17.35
N PRO A 729 19.66 11.63 -17.43
CA PRO A 729 18.87 12.78 -17.81
C PRO A 729 19.03 13.89 -16.77
N SER A 730 19.05 15.14 -17.24
CA SER A 730 19.26 16.32 -16.39
C SER A 730 18.18 16.50 -15.32
N ILE A 731 16.99 15.95 -15.53
CA ILE A 731 15.85 15.97 -14.61
C ILE A 731 15.94 14.95 -13.45
N LEU A 732 17.00 14.15 -13.38
CA LEU A 732 17.13 13.10 -12.38
C LEU A 732 17.23 13.70 -10.96
N GLU A 733 16.24 13.40 -10.11
CA GLU A 733 16.14 13.96 -8.76
C GLU A 733 16.65 13.03 -7.67
N LYS A 734 16.67 11.72 -7.93
CA LYS A 734 16.98 10.72 -6.91
C LYS A 734 17.82 9.57 -7.44
N ILE A 735 18.92 9.31 -6.74
CA ILE A 735 19.80 8.16 -6.97
C ILE A 735 19.85 7.30 -5.70
N THR A 736 19.75 5.99 -5.88
CA THR A 736 20.07 5.01 -4.83
C THR A 736 21.07 4.00 -5.35
N LEU A 737 22.24 3.93 -4.72
CA LEU A 737 23.29 2.96 -5.01
C LEU A 737 23.33 1.93 -3.88
N VAL A 738 23.44 0.66 -4.25
CA VAL A 738 23.46 -0.48 -3.32
C VAL A 738 24.55 -1.44 -3.78
N ASP A 739 25.33 -2.01 -2.85
CA ASP A 739 26.33 -3.04 -3.17
C ASP A 739 27.40 -2.56 -4.17
N PHE A 740 27.96 -1.37 -3.94
CA PHE A 740 28.96 -0.73 -4.81
C PHE A 740 30.37 -0.76 -4.17
N LYS A 741 31.43 -0.94 -4.96
CA LYS A 741 32.83 -1.02 -4.50
C LYS A 741 33.50 0.33 -4.44
N GLU A 742 33.37 1.13 -5.50
CA GLU A 742 33.97 2.46 -5.60
C GLU A 742 32.96 3.42 -6.24
N LEU A 743 33.12 4.72 -5.99
CA LEU A 743 32.16 5.73 -6.41
C LEU A 743 32.85 7.03 -6.84
N ASP A 744 32.62 7.44 -8.09
CA ASP A 744 33.01 8.77 -8.56
C ASP A 744 32.02 9.84 -8.06
N PHE A 745 32.33 10.42 -6.89
CA PHE A 745 31.51 11.43 -6.25
C PHE A 745 31.44 12.74 -7.05
N LYS A 746 32.52 13.12 -7.74
CA LYS A 746 32.60 14.37 -8.53
C LYS A 746 31.61 14.33 -9.69
N ALA A 747 31.52 13.19 -10.37
CA ALA A 747 30.62 13.07 -11.49
C ALA A 747 29.14 13.07 -11.08
N LEU A 748 28.81 12.56 -9.89
CA LEU A 748 27.48 12.76 -9.28
C LEU A 748 27.23 14.22 -8.90
N GLY A 749 28.27 14.93 -8.45
CA GLY A 749 28.20 16.35 -8.06
C GLY A 749 27.79 17.29 -9.19
N LYS A 750 27.99 16.89 -10.45
CA LYS A 750 27.58 17.65 -11.64
C LYS A 750 26.08 17.57 -11.93
N LEU A 751 25.32 16.70 -11.27
CA LEU A 751 23.89 16.52 -11.49
C LEU A 751 23.09 17.64 -10.80
N ARG A 752 22.72 18.67 -11.57
CA ARG A 752 22.13 19.90 -11.04
C ARG A 752 20.79 19.72 -10.31
N ASN A 753 19.97 18.76 -10.73
CA ASN A 753 18.64 18.52 -10.13
C ASN A 753 18.63 17.38 -9.10
N LEU A 754 19.78 16.78 -8.78
CA LEU A 754 19.84 15.68 -7.81
C LEU A 754 19.53 16.21 -6.40
N ARG A 755 18.36 15.85 -5.87
CA ARG A 755 17.89 16.23 -4.53
C ARG A 755 18.18 15.18 -3.47
N ILE A 756 18.22 13.90 -3.86
CA ILE A 756 18.32 12.79 -2.92
C ILE A 756 19.36 11.78 -3.40
N LEU A 757 20.43 11.60 -2.61
CA LEU A 757 21.44 10.57 -2.81
C LEU A 757 21.40 9.56 -1.67
N LYS A 758 21.24 8.27 -1.99
CA LYS A 758 21.27 7.17 -1.02
C LYS A 758 22.33 6.15 -1.40
N LEU A 759 23.27 5.92 -0.50
CA LEU A 759 24.36 4.98 -0.64
C LEU A 759 24.17 3.86 0.40
N ARG A 760 24.25 2.60 -0.04
CA ARG A 760 24.08 1.44 0.83
C ARG A 760 25.10 0.35 0.53
N ARG A 761 25.71 -0.23 1.57
CA ARG A 761 26.58 -1.42 1.45
C ARG A 761 27.67 -1.19 0.40
N GLY A 762 28.65 -0.35 0.70
CA GLY A 762 29.70 -0.05 -0.28
C GLY A 762 30.88 0.75 0.26
N SER A 763 31.80 1.14 -0.63
CA SER A 763 32.94 2.00 -0.30
C SER A 763 33.06 3.16 -1.28
N THR A 764 33.49 4.33 -0.80
CA THR A 764 33.76 5.49 -1.66
C THR A 764 35.14 5.44 -2.31
N GLY A 765 35.95 4.40 -2.06
CA GLY A 765 37.34 4.35 -2.51
C GLY A 765 38.16 5.47 -1.86
N ASP A 766 38.85 6.27 -2.69
CA ASP A 766 39.72 7.41 -2.33
C ASP A 766 39.08 8.48 -1.44
N GLY A 767 37.76 8.42 -1.25
CA GLY A 767 37.00 9.28 -0.34
C GLY A 767 35.98 10.16 -1.05
N ILE A 768 35.32 11.01 -0.26
CA ILE A 768 34.38 12.02 -0.75
C ILE A 768 35.15 13.33 -0.91
N HIS A 769 35.29 13.82 -2.13
CA HIS A 769 35.88 15.13 -2.41
C HIS A 769 34.89 15.98 -3.20
N CYS A 770 34.33 17.01 -2.56
CA CYS A 770 33.33 17.89 -3.17
C CYS A 770 33.85 19.32 -3.26
N VAL A 771 33.84 19.89 -4.46
CA VAL A 771 34.28 21.27 -4.70
C VAL A 771 33.11 22.25 -4.73
N ALA A 772 33.40 23.55 -4.61
CA ALA A 772 32.39 24.61 -4.67
C ALA A 772 31.50 24.50 -5.93
N GLY A 773 30.17 24.57 -5.74
CA GLY A 773 29.19 24.46 -6.83
C GLY A 773 28.76 23.04 -7.21
N GLU A 774 29.37 21.99 -6.65
CA GLU A 774 28.87 20.62 -6.80
C GLU A 774 27.66 20.36 -5.89
N PHE A 775 26.76 19.49 -6.36
CA PHE A 775 25.51 19.11 -5.68
C PHE A 775 24.61 20.31 -5.32
N PRO A 776 24.28 21.20 -6.27
CA PRO A 776 23.62 22.47 -5.97
C PRO A 776 22.22 22.30 -5.33
N ALA A 777 21.49 21.25 -5.72
CA ALA A 777 20.14 20.97 -5.24
C ALA A 777 20.04 19.81 -4.23
N LEU A 778 21.17 19.24 -3.78
CA LEU A 778 21.14 18.05 -2.92
C LEU A 778 20.60 18.42 -1.54
N GLN A 779 19.42 17.90 -1.20
CA GLN A 779 18.73 18.14 0.07
C GLN A 779 18.97 17.01 1.08
N MET A 780 19.14 15.77 0.60
CA MET A 780 19.31 14.61 1.46
C MET A 780 20.43 13.68 0.99
N LEU A 781 21.40 13.44 1.87
CA LEU A 781 22.43 12.41 1.73
C LEU A 781 22.22 11.32 2.80
N GLN A 782 22.06 10.08 2.37
CA GLN A 782 21.97 8.93 3.25
C GLN A 782 23.05 7.90 2.92
N MET A 783 23.86 7.54 3.91
CA MET A 783 24.87 6.49 3.85
C MET A 783 24.55 5.41 4.87
N LYS A 784 24.34 4.17 4.43
CA LYS A 784 24.10 3.02 5.30
C LYS A 784 25.10 1.91 4.98
N GLU A 785 25.90 1.47 5.95
CA GLU A 785 26.92 0.43 5.73
C GLU A 785 27.88 0.86 4.60
N VAL A 786 28.33 2.12 4.63
CA VAL A 786 29.27 2.68 3.65
C VAL A 786 30.58 2.99 4.33
N LYS A 787 31.70 2.52 3.77
CA LYS A 787 33.06 2.89 4.18
C LYS A 787 33.47 4.18 3.47
N VAL A 788 33.86 5.19 4.23
CA VAL A 788 34.39 6.46 3.74
C VAL A 788 35.76 6.68 4.37
N GLU A 789 36.82 6.58 3.56
CA GLU A 789 38.19 6.70 4.06
C GLU A 789 38.58 8.16 4.34
N ARG A 790 38.16 9.09 3.48
CA ARG A 790 38.40 10.52 3.67
C ARG A 790 37.21 11.33 3.18
N TRP A 791 36.88 12.43 3.86
CA TRP A 791 35.87 13.39 3.39
C TRP A 791 36.44 14.80 3.41
N ILE A 792 36.60 15.39 2.22
CA ILE A 792 37.03 16.77 1.98
C ILE A 792 35.89 17.53 1.29
N GLN A 793 35.56 18.71 1.80
CA GLN A 793 34.49 19.55 1.26
C GLN A 793 34.91 21.01 1.27
N ASP A 794 34.87 21.64 0.09
CA ASP A 794 35.11 23.08 -0.06
C ASP A 794 33.88 23.89 0.37
N GLU A 795 34.11 25.15 0.76
CA GLU A 795 33.05 26.11 1.02
C GLU A 795 32.17 26.32 -0.23
N GLY A 796 30.84 26.20 -0.07
CA GLY A 796 29.88 26.31 -1.18
C GLY A 796 29.55 24.98 -1.91
N ALA A 797 30.08 23.84 -1.48
CA ALA A 797 29.62 22.52 -1.91
C ALA A 797 28.36 22.08 -1.14
N MET A 798 27.43 21.38 -1.82
CA MET A 798 26.15 20.92 -1.23
C MET A 798 25.33 22.01 -0.49
N PRO A 799 25.10 23.19 -1.10
CA PRO A 799 24.52 24.34 -0.39
C PRO A 799 23.09 24.12 0.11
N SER A 800 22.34 23.17 -0.49
CA SER A 800 20.94 22.89 -0.15
C SER A 800 20.76 21.73 0.85
N LEU A 801 21.85 21.18 1.41
CA LEU A 801 21.78 19.98 2.24
C LEU A 801 21.07 20.28 3.57
N SER A 802 19.95 19.59 3.81
CA SER A 802 19.17 19.76 5.04
C SER A 802 19.08 18.48 5.88
N ARG A 803 19.48 17.33 5.32
CA ARG A 803 19.39 16.04 6.01
C ARG A 803 20.55 15.11 5.68
N LEU A 804 21.32 14.74 6.70
CA LEU A 804 22.44 13.80 6.61
C LEU A 804 22.18 12.58 7.50
N ILE A 805 22.16 11.37 6.92
CA ILE A 805 21.95 10.14 7.68
C ILE A 805 23.11 9.18 7.45
N ILE A 806 23.89 8.90 8.49
CA ILE A 806 24.98 7.93 8.46
C ILE A 806 24.64 6.79 9.44
N LYS A 807 24.65 5.54 8.96
CA LYS A 807 24.30 4.36 9.79
C LYS A 807 25.20 3.16 9.47
N GLY A 808 25.91 2.64 10.46
CA GLY A 808 26.62 1.35 10.36
C GLY A 808 27.80 1.33 9.38
N GLY A 809 28.45 2.47 9.13
CA GLY A 809 29.66 2.60 8.30
C GLY A 809 30.81 3.24 9.08
N ALA A 810 32.03 3.15 8.54
CA ALA A 810 33.20 3.85 9.07
C ALA A 810 33.35 5.19 8.32
N VAL A 811 33.20 6.29 9.07
CA VAL A 811 33.51 7.64 8.62
C VAL A 811 34.45 8.19 9.69
N GLU A 812 35.72 8.37 9.34
CA GLU A 812 36.76 8.72 10.32
C GLU A 812 36.56 10.15 10.85
N ASP A 813 36.32 11.12 9.96
CA ASP A 813 36.07 12.52 10.31
C ASP A 813 34.99 13.15 9.41
N LEU A 814 34.12 13.98 10.01
CA LEU A 814 33.16 14.81 9.28
C LEU A 814 33.76 16.21 9.01
N PRO A 815 33.69 16.73 7.77
CA PRO A 815 34.18 18.06 7.44
C PRO A 815 33.61 19.17 8.34
N LEU A 816 34.47 20.07 8.82
CA LEU A 816 34.06 21.22 9.66
C LEU A 816 32.99 22.09 8.98
N HIS A 817 33.05 22.25 7.66
CA HIS A 817 32.07 23.03 6.90
C HIS A 817 30.66 22.42 6.90
N LEU A 818 30.49 21.10 7.09
CA LEU A 818 29.15 20.52 7.30
C LEU A 818 28.54 20.96 8.63
N GLN A 819 29.38 21.17 9.66
CA GLN A 819 28.92 21.65 10.97
C GLN A 819 28.47 23.12 10.90
N SER A 820 28.95 23.88 9.91
CA SER A 820 28.57 25.28 9.69
C SER A 820 27.24 25.48 8.95
N LEU A 821 26.68 24.43 8.34
CA LEU A 821 25.37 24.47 7.68
C LEU A 821 24.26 24.42 8.75
N ALA A 822 23.74 25.59 9.13
CA ALA A 822 22.74 25.76 10.18
C ALA A 822 21.43 24.96 9.99
N SER A 823 21.16 24.44 8.77
CA SER A 823 19.94 23.74 8.39
C SER A 823 19.99 22.21 8.49
N ILE A 824 21.13 21.59 8.81
CA ILE A 824 21.28 20.13 8.77
C ILE A 824 20.64 19.46 9.99
N LYS A 825 19.70 18.53 9.74
CA LYS A 825 19.05 17.64 10.71
C LYS A 825 19.56 16.20 10.66
#